data_AF-A0AA38UA86-F1
#
_entry.id   AF-A0AA38UA86-F1
#
_cell.length_a   1.000
_cell.length_b   1.000
_cell.length_c   1.000
_cell.angle_alpha   90.00
_cell.angle_beta   90.00
_cell.angle_gamma   90.00
#
_symmetry.space_group_name_H-M   'P 1'
#
loop_
_entity.id
_entity.type
_entity.pdbx_description
1 polymer ?
#
loop_
_entity_poly.entity_id
_entity_poly.type
_entity_poly.pdbx_seq_one_letter_code
_entity_poly.pdbx_strand_id
1 'polypeptide(L)'
;MDATHPLKALLNVHLASDASAVTHLPYVVDLLCAEQFSPSPHLPKWTARLNSLLHSKDNGARWAGLCLAYKTSLYSKSTLLECAQSWLGIAVPILSKKEPLPTLIASINLCRTVFSSAKEVPEFQRQVCTPNVPKFTAALIILLDKESDPQLQGLILKTIAKLVPIYPNIHRASHAALSSIVLRIFSESAPIHSSQSLIEPACCLYSVLHHTGGKVGAANLWRISLDESIGSAWTAFTGVRTTFPDENGRFPQVQQLHEEPTTSVTFSMERLCTSIQATCSLLRTPTQRPVQVPVGSLTRLASKMILVTVENETSPGVDPIVRVMETAFIPRIWKVGCELIQCLCKCIGRHLTPYSSRLLSYLAFHLEQKLPPVQRVPFLETAYALLTHCHPCHSSVLCSRLTRIALSGLLVVLPRQIDVQHGIETNGTIRSKKGKKKARNYEGDELFRTSGDVLCPSIDDAKALLITCDILQSLLQSTDVSASLQSMASRIILAVLLELPQMIPSTLSPHIQVYHTLLNKIRQAAIQLGSGTTSAMSESLNLVLTAASSTEIERGSLSKVDMLIHPRLPPLQRTLPKIGSLTLFRSEESAEEVEERQRLGLEASQEPTITDDVIMEDTSNTHISAPTSLIEKPTDNGASHLPSSLMPQARSTIRAEQHISPGTAPSSSMSKSANAPTLHTRTSQATGSTHTSKIAASESLDVDEEMPSINLDSDSDSD
;
A
#
# COMPACT_ATOMS: atom_id res chain seq x y z
N MET A 1 52.32 6.32 -29.33
CA MET A 1 51.20 6.96 -30.03
C MET A 1 50.27 7.49 -28.97
N ASP A 2 50.04 8.80 -28.92
CA ASP A 2 49.16 9.37 -27.89
C ASP A 2 47.72 8.91 -28.16
N ALA A 3 47.08 8.33 -27.15
CA ALA A 3 45.69 7.91 -27.24
C ALA A 3 44.81 9.14 -27.56
N THR A 4 44.20 9.16 -28.75
CA THR A 4 43.40 10.30 -29.18
C THR A 4 42.21 10.46 -28.24
N HIS A 5 42.16 11.58 -27.51
CA HIS A 5 41.11 11.87 -26.53
C HIS A 5 39.71 11.58 -27.11
N PRO A 6 38.83 10.83 -26.42
CA PRO A 6 37.59 10.32 -27.00
C PRO A 6 36.67 11.41 -27.56
N LEU A 7 36.52 12.55 -26.86
CA LEU A 7 35.78 13.70 -27.38
C LEU A 7 36.31 14.23 -28.73
N LYS A 8 37.61 14.14 -29.02
CA LYS A 8 38.21 14.56 -30.29
C LYS A 8 37.74 13.67 -31.45
N ALA A 9 37.67 12.35 -31.21
CA ALA A 9 37.16 11.40 -32.19
C ALA A 9 35.66 11.62 -32.44
N LEU A 10 34.86 11.76 -31.37
CA LEU A 10 33.44 12.06 -31.45
C LEU A 10 33.15 13.34 -32.24
N LEU A 11 33.87 14.43 -31.95
CA LEU A 11 33.70 15.72 -32.64
C LEU A 11 34.08 15.66 -34.13
N ASN A 12 35.19 15.00 -34.46
CA ASN A 12 35.72 14.97 -35.83
C ASN A 12 35.02 13.96 -36.75
N VAL A 13 34.47 12.86 -36.20
CA VAL A 13 33.88 11.77 -37.00
C VAL A 13 32.36 11.80 -36.95
N HIS A 14 31.77 11.87 -35.74
CA HIS A 14 30.33 11.64 -35.55
C HIS A 14 29.50 12.92 -35.40
N LEU A 15 30.13 14.05 -35.01
CA LEU A 15 29.44 15.34 -34.84
C LEU A 15 29.89 16.40 -35.86
N ALA A 16 30.66 16.03 -36.88
CA ALA A 16 31.27 16.95 -37.84
C ALA A 16 30.24 17.75 -38.66
N SER A 17 29.08 17.16 -38.95
CA SER A 17 27.95 17.82 -39.63
C SER A 17 26.64 17.57 -38.87
N ASP A 18 25.63 18.37 -39.17
CA ASP A 18 24.32 18.31 -38.51
C ASP A 18 23.61 16.97 -38.80
N ALA A 19 23.61 16.53 -40.07
CA ALA A 19 23.08 15.22 -40.45
C ALA A 19 23.87 14.04 -39.84
N SER A 20 25.19 14.16 -39.71
CA SER A 20 26.05 13.18 -39.04
C SER A 20 25.70 13.06 -37.56
N ALA A 21 25.49 14.18 -36.88
CA ALA A 21 25.11 14.22 -35.46
C ALA A 21 23.75 13.54 -35.18
N VAL A 22 22.79 13.67 -36.09
CA VAL A 22 21.49 12.95 -36.01
C VAL A 22 21.69 11.46 -36.21
N THR A 23 22.41 11.08 -37.28
CA THR A 23 22.59 9.67 -37.69
C THR A 23 23.34 8.85 -36.65
N HIS A 24 24.37 9.43 -36.02
CA HIS A 24 25.20 8.74 -35.05
C HIS A 24 24.79 8.97 -33.59
N LEU A 25 23.71 9.69 -33.32
CA LEU A 25 23.32 10.07 -31.96
C LEU A 25 23.26 8.89 -30.97
N PRO A 26 22.65 7.72 -31.27
CA PRO A 26 22.60 6.62 -30.31
C PRO A 26 24.00 6.14 -29.90
N TYR A 27 24.88 5.91 -30.88
CA TYR A 27 26.27 5.49 -30.65
C TYR A 27 27.06 6.52 -29.84
N VAL A 28 26.91 7.82 -30.14
CA VAL A 28 27.56 8.88 -29.36
C VAL A 28 27.05 8.88 -27.92
N VAL A 29 25.73 8.77 -27.72
CA VAL A 29 25.07 8.78 -26.40
C VAL A 29 25.46 7.59 -25.52
N ASP A 30 25.75 6.43 -26.11
CA ASP A 30 26.19 5.23 -25.41
C ASP A 30 27.69 5.24 -25.09
N LEU A 31 28.51 5.94 -25.90
CA LEU A 31 29.95 6.08 -25.66
C LEU A 31 30.29 7.15 -24.60
N LEU A 32 29.38 8.09 -24.32
CA LEU A 32 29.64 9.17 -23.34
C LEU A 32 29.73 8.65 -21.90
N CYS A 33 30.81 9.01 -21.20
CA CYS A 33 31.00 8.73 -19.78
C CYS A 33 31.66 9.90 -19.03
N ALA A 34 31.64 9.87 -17.69
CA ALA A 34 32.12 10.96 -16.83
C ALA A 34 33.60 11.34 -17.06
N GLU A 35 34.47 10.36 -17.30
CA GLU A 35 35.91 10.56 -17.50
C GLU A 35 36.22 11.48 -18.69
N GLN A 36 35.40 11.43 -19.74
CA GLN A 36 35.56 12.20 -20.97
C GLN A 36 35.34 13.70 -20.78
N PHE A 37 34.63 14.08 -19.71
CA PHE A 37 34.35 15.48 -19.35
C PHE A 37 35.29 16.03 -18.26
N SER A 38 36.38 15.31 -17.97
CA SER A 38 37.50 15.87 -17.23
C SER A 38 38.07 17.12 -17.95
N PRO A 39 38.68 18.08 -17.22
CA PRO A 39 39.20 19.32 -17.80
C PRO A 39 40.19 19.04 -18.94
N SER A 40 39.78 19.35 -20.17
CA SER A 40 40.53 19.03 -21.38
C SER A 40 40.39 20.12 -22.45
N PRO A 41 41.37 20.30 -23.36
CA PRO A 41 41.28 21.28 -24.45
C PRO A 41 40.20 20.95 -25.49
N HIS A 42 39.54 19.79 -25.37
CA HIS A 42 38.42 19.37 -26.21
C HIS A 42 37.05 19.79 -25.65
N LEU A 43 36.94 20.04 -24.35
CA LEU A 43 35.69 20.41 -23.70
C LEU A 43 35.09 21.74 -24.24
N PRO A 44 35.86 22.83 -24.48
CA PRO A 44 35.32 24.04 -25.12
C PRO A 44 34.84 23.83 -26.55
N LYS A 45 35.47 22.88 -27.29
CA LYS A 45 35.05 22.52 -28.65
C LYS A 45 33.76 21.70 -28.64
N TRP A 46 33.60 20.84 -27.63
CA TRP A 46 32.37 20.09 -27.37
C TRP A 46 31.20 21.04 -27.07
N THR A 47 31.35 21.94 -26.09
CA THR A 47 30.29 22.88 -25.72
C THR A 47 29.92 23.82 -26.86
N ALA A 48 30.91 24.32 -27.62
CA ALA A 48 30.67 25.11 -28.82
C ALA A 48 29.87 24.34 -29.90
N ARG A 49 30.19 23.06 -30.14
CA ARG A 49 29.45 22.24 -31.13
C ARG A 49 28.03 21.92 -30.65
N LEU A 50 27.83 21.65 -29.36
CA LEU A 50 26.50 21.48 -28.76
C LEU A 50 25.65 22.75 -28.94
N ASN A 51 26.22 23.93 -28.65
CA ASN A 51 25.53 25.21 -28.85
C ASN A 51 25.19 25.45 -30.33
N SER A 52 26.10 25.10 -31.25
CA SER A 52 25.83 25.14 -32.70
C SER A 52 24.66 24.24 -33.12
N LEU A 53 24.58 23.01 -32.58
CA LEU A 53 23.47 22.09 -32.85
C LEU A 53 22.14 22.61 -32.27
N LEU A 54 22.14 23.12 -31.04
CA LEU A 54 20.96 23.71 -30.37
C LEU A 54 20.39 24.93 -31.13
N HIS A 55 21.26 25.71 -31.80
CA HIS A 55 20.88 26.85 -32.64
C HIS A 55 20.63 26.49 -34.12
N SER A 56 20.74 25.22 -34.52
CA SER A 56 20.56 24.82 -35.92
C SER A 56 19.13 25.12 -36.41
N LYS A 57 18.98 25.34 -37.71
CA LYS A 57 17.66 25.45 -38.36
C LYS A 57 17.02 24.08 -38.59
N ASP A 58 17.81 23.01 -38.60
CA ASP A 58 17.30 21.64 -38.71
C ASP A 58 16.72 21.16 -37.38
N ASN A 59 15.57 20.49 -37.46
CA ASN A 59 14.88 19.92 -36.30
C ASN A 59 15.64 18.72 -35.75
N GLY A 60 16.24 17.90 -36.62
CA GLY A 60 17.05 16.75 -36.22
C GLY A 60 18.29 17.19 -35.44
N ALA A 61 19.06 18.13 -36.00
CA ALA A 61 20.25 18.70 -35.38
C ALA A 61 19.96 19.31 -33.99
N ARG A 62 18.84 20.04 -33.85
CA ARG A 62 18.41 20.58 -32.55
C ARG A 62 18.04 19.48 -31.56
N TRP A 63 17.32 18.45 -31.98
CA TRP A 63 17.03 17.28 -31.14
C TRP A 63 18.32 16.58 -30.67
N ALA A 64 19.26 16.32 -31.58
CA ALA A 64 20.57 15.77 -31.24
C ALA A 64 21.34 16.66 -30.25
N GLY A 65 21.35 17.98 -30.47
CA GLY A 65 21.93 18.96 -29.54
C GLY A 65 21.31 18.90 -28.14
N LEU A 66 19.98 18.81 -28.02
CA LEU A 66 19.28 18.67 -26.74
C LEU A 66 19.63 17.35 -26.02
N CYS A 67 19.67 16.23 -26.75
CA CYS A 67 20.05 14.92 -26.20
C CYS A 67 21.51 14.89 -25.72
N LEU A 68 22.44 15.48 -26.47
CA LEU A 68 23.85 15.57 -26.10
C LEU A 68 24.07 16.52 -24.92
N ALA A 69 23.37 17.66 -24.87
CA ALA A 69 23.37 18.56 -23.72
C ALA A 69 22.81 17.89 -22.45
N TYR A 70 21.72 17.11 -22.59
CA TYR A 70 21.15 16.33 -21.49
C TYR A 70 22.11 15.25 -20.98
N LYS A 71 22.76 14.49 -21.87
CA LYS A 71 23.76 13.49 -21.47
C LYS A 71 25.00 14.12 -20.85
N THR A 72 25.53 15.20 -21.43
CA THR A 72 26.62 16.01 -20.83
C THR A 72 26.24 16.48 -19.43
N SER A 73 24.98 16.89 -19.23
CA SER A 73 24.43 17.35 -17.94
C SER A 73 24.39 16.27 -16.85
N LEU A 74 24.30 14.99 -17.23
CA LEU A 74 24.34 13.87 -16.28
C LEU A 74 25.77 13.49 -15.90
N TYR A 75 26.71 13.59 -16.84
CA TYR A 75 28.10 13.15 -16.65
C TYR A 75 29.03 14.25 -16.10
N SER A 76 28.70 15.53 -16.27
CA SER A 76 29.53 16.65 -15.80
C SER A 76 28.70 17.79 -15.18
N LYS A 77 28.79 17.92 -13.85
CA LYS A 77 28.14 19.00 -13.09
C LYS A 77 28.77 20.37 -13.38
N SER A 78 30.10 20.46 -13.55
CA SER A 78 30.78 21.72 -13.88
C SER A 78 30.35 22.26 -15.24
N THR A 79 30.42 21.43 -16.28
CA THR A 79 30.01 21.81 -17.64
C THR A 79 28.53 22.18 -17.71
N LEU A 80 27.66 21.50 -16.95
CA LEU A 80 26.26 21.89 -16.77
C LEU A 80 26.13 23.31 -16.18
N LEU A 81 26.81 23.62 -15.08
CA LEU A 81 26.68 24.92 -14.41
C LEU A 81 27.15 26.07 -15.31
N GLU A 82 28.24 25.86 -16.07
CA GLU A 82 28.78 26.83 -17.03
C GLU A 82 27.83 27.08 -18.22
N CYS A 83 27.28 26.02 -18.82
CA CYS A 83 26.54 26.12 -20.08
C CYS A 83 25.02 26.31 -19.90
N ALA A 84 24.45 25.94 -18.76
CA ALA A 84 23.01 25.82 -18.57
C ALA A 84 22.20 27.09 -18.87
N GLN A 85 22.70 28.29 -18.57
CA GLN A 85 21.99 29.53 -18.89
C GLN A 85 21.77 29.68 -20.41
N SER A 86 22.76 29.31 -21.22
CA SER A 86 22.64 29.32 -22.69
C SER A 86 21.68 28.23 -23.18
N TRP A 87 21.78 27.02 -22.62
CA TRP A 87 20.93 25.88 -23.00
C TRP A 87 19.44 26.11 -22.65
N LEU A 88 19.15 26.64 -21.45
CA LEU A 88 17.79 27.00 -21.04
C LEU A 88 17.20 28.12 -21.91
N GLY A 89 18.02 29.09 -22.32
CA GLY A 89 17.63 30.17 -23.23
C GLY A 89 17.13 29.69 -24.60
N ILE A 90 17.49 28.47 -25.01
CA ILE A 90 17.04 27.81 -26.25
C ILE A 90 15.93 26.80 -25.96
N ALA A 91 16.13 25.96 -24.94
CA ALA A 91 15.24 24.84 -24.62
C ALA A 91 13.85 25.30 -24.14
N VAL A 92 13.77 26.33 -23.28
CA VAL A 92 12.46 26.81 -22.80
C VAL A 92 11.60 27.40 -23.93
N PRO A 93 12.11 28.28 -24.82
CA PRO A 93 11.33 28.77 -25.96
C PRO A 93 10.93 27.72 -27.01
N ILE A 94 11.62 26.57 -27.09
CA ILE A 94 11.23 25.45 -27.95
C ILE A 94 9.85 24.90 -27.56
N LEU A 95 9.50 24.89 -26.27
CA LEU A 95 8.24 24.34 -25.76
C LEU A 95 7.01 25.19 -26.14
N SER A 96 7.21 26.46 -26.48
CA SER A 96 6.15 27.36 -26.93
C SER A 96 5.96 27.35 -28.46
N LYS A 97 6.81 26.61 -29.20
CA LYS A 97 6.79 26.52 -30.66
C LYS A 97 6.21 25.18 -31.11
N LYS A 98 5.70 25.13 -32.35
CA LYS A 98 5.30 23.86 -32.98
C LYS A 98 6.55 23.11 -33.42
N GLU A 99 6.97 22.15 -32.59
CA GLU A 99 8.20 21.37 -32.74
C GLU A 99 7.87 19.86 -32.74
N PRO A 100 8.70 19.00 -33.34
CA PRO A 100 8.48 17.56 -33.29
C PRO A 100 8.48 17.02 -31.85
N LEU A 101 7.61 16.03 -31.59
CA LEU A 101 7.49 15.36 -30.28
C LEU A 101 8.84 14.93 -29.66
N PRO A 102 9.79 14.31 -30.40
CA PRO A 102 11.11 13.98 -29.84
C PRO A 102 11.90 15.20 -29.34
N THR A 103 11.78 16.35 -30.02
CA THR A 103 12.44 17.61 -29.65
C THR A 103 11.83 18.20 -28.37
N LEU A 104 10.50 18.14 -28.23
CA LEU A 104 9.80 18.55 -27.00
C LEU A 104 10.23 17.67 -25.82
N ILE A 105 10.21 16.34 -25.97
CA ILE A 105 10.66 15.39 -24.94
C ILE A 105 12.12 15.63 -24.53
N ALA A 106 13.01 15.83 -25.50
CA ALA A 106 14.42 16.12 -25.22
C ALA A 106 14.61 17.46 -24.48
N SER A 107 13.86 18.49 -24.85
CA SER A 107 13.87 19.79 -24.17
C SER A 107 13.38 19.69 -22.72
N ILE A 108 12.27 19.00 -22.48
CA ILE A 108 11.72 18.78 -21.13
C ILE A 108 12.75 18.04 -20.25
N ASN A 109 13.39 16.99 -20.77
CA ASN A 109 14.39 16.22 -20.03
C ASN A 109 15.65 17.03 -19.70
N LEU A 110 16.13 17.87 -20.63
CA LEU A 110 17.24 18.79 -20.39
C LEU A 110 16.88 19.81 -19.29
N CYS A 111 15.78 20.55 -19.46
CA CYS A 111 15.32 21.55 -18.49
C CYS A 111 15.09 20.95 -17.09
N ARG A 112 14.37 19.82 -17.01
CA ARG A 112 14.14 19.06 -15.77
C ARG A 112 15.45 18.71 -15.06
N THR A 113 16.48 18.34 -15.82
CA THR A 113 17.79 17.94 -15.28
C THR A 113 18.54 19.14 -14.75
N VAL A 114 18.66 20.21 -15.55
CA VAL A 114 19.28 21.48 -15.13
C VAL A 114 18.64 22.03 -13.85
N PHE A 115 17.30 22.09 -13.80
CA PHE A 115 16.57 22.58 -12.62
C PHE A 115 16.67 21.62 -11.41
N SER A 116 16.88 20.31 -11.63
CA SER A 116 17.11 19.34 -10.54
C SER A 116 18.51 19.47 -9.94
N SER A 117 19.55 19.60 -10.79
CA SER A 117 20.96 19.67 -10.38
C SER A 117 21.29 20.95 -9.59
N ALA A 118 20.48 21.99 -9.74
CA ALA A 118 20.62 23.26 -9.03
C ALA A 118 20.40 23.18 -7.51
N LYS A 119 19.79 22.10 -6.99
CA LYS A 119 19.43 21.94 -5.56
C LYS A 119 20.62 22.10 -4.61
N GLU A 120 21.82 21.79 -5.07
CA GLU A 120 23.07 21.83 -4.29
C GLU A 120 23.88 23.13 -4.48
N VAL A 121 23.46 24.04 -5.36
CA VAL A 121 24.21 25.26 -5.71
C VAL A 121 23.28 26.47 -5.65
N PRO A 122 23.08 27.07 -4.45
CA PRO A 122 22.06 28.11 -4.25
C PRO A 122 22.25 29.36 -5.11
N GLU A 123 23.49 29.73 -5.42
CA GLU A 123 23.79 30.88 -6.30
C GLU A 123 23.29 30.64 -7.73
N PHE A 124 23.62 29.49 -8.31
CA PHE A 124 23.10 29.05 -9.61
C PHE A 124 21.56 28.93 -9.60
N GLN A 125 20.99 28.42 -8.50
CA GLN A 125 19.54 28.37 -8.33
C GLN A 125 18.91 29.77 -8.38
N ARG A 126 19.54 30.77 -7.75
CA ARG A 126 19.08 32.17 -7.73
C ARG A 126 19.25 32.88 -9.07
N GLN A 127 20.41 32.74 -9.72
CA GLN A 127 20.76 33.46 -10.94
C GLN A 127 20.16 32.84 -12.21
N VAL A 128 20.19 31.52 -12.33
CA VAL A 128 19.82 30.79 -13.57
C VAL A 128 18.43 30.15 -13.47
N CYS A 129 18.14 29.44 -12.38
CA CYS A 129 16.92 28.63 -12.31
C CYS A 129 15.68 29.46 -11.97
N THR A 130 15.75 30.27 -10.91
CA THR A 130 14.64 31.09 -10.40
C THR A 130 13.92 31.94 -11.46
N PRO A 131 14.62 32.68 -12.37
CA PRO A 131 13.93 33.44 -13.42
C PRO A 131 13.38 32.61 -14.60
N ASN A 132 13.80 31.34 -14.74
CA ASN A 132 13.43 30.48 -15.86
C ASN A 132 12.36 29.44 -15.50
N VAL A 133 12.30 28.97 -14.24
CA VAL A 133 11.27 28.02 -13.77
C VAL A 133 9.83 28.50 -14.01
N PRO A 134 9.42 29.77 -13.75
CA PRO A 134 8.06 30.22 -14.04
C PRO A 134 7.71 30.10 -15.52
N LYS A 135 8.66 30.48 -16.40
CA LYS A 135 8.49 30.46 -17.86
C LYS A 135 8.36 29.03 -18.37
N PHE A 136 9.18 28.12 -17.85
CA PHE A 136 9.12 26.70 -18.14
C PHE A 136 7.78 26.11 -17.69
N THR A 137 7.37 26.30 -16.44
CA THR A 137 6.09 25.78 -15.92
C THR A 137 4.89 26.35 -16.69
N ALA A 138 4.90 27.64 -17.07
CA ALA A 138 3.85 28.22 -17.91
C ALA A 138 3.80 27.60 -19.32
N ALA A 139 4.96 27.38 -19.95
CA ALA A 139 5.02 26.70 -21.25
C ALA A 139 4.53 25.25 -21.16
N LEU A 140 4.87 24.53 -20.08
CA LEU A 140 4.39 23.17 -19.82
C LEU A 140 2.87 23.11 -19.60
N ILE A 141 2.29 24.07 -18.89
CA ILE A 141 0.82 24.19 -18.71
C ILE A 141 0.15 24.38 -20.07
N ILE A 142 0.64 25.31 -20.89
CA ILE A 142 0.12 25.56 -22.25
C ILE A 142 0.27 24.32 -23.16
N LEU A 143 1.31 23.52 -22.95
CA LEU A 143 1.55 22.30 -23.73
C LEU A 143 0.60 21.16 -23.34
N LEU A 144 0.23 21.05 -22.06
CA LEU A 144 -0.79 20.09 -21.58
C LEU A 144 -2.17 20.34 -22.20
N ASP A 145 -2.55 21.59 -22.44
CA ASP A 145 -3.83 21.95 -23.05
C ASP A 145 -3.84 21.81 -24.60
N LYS A 146 -2.65 21.78 -25.24
CA LYS A 146 -2.52 21.78 -26.71
C LYS A 146 -2.24 20.40 -27.31
N GLU A 147 -1.42 19.60 -26.65
CA GLU A 147 -0.97 18.31 -27.18
C GLU A 147 -1.79 17.17 -26.60
N SER A 148 -2.29 16.28 -27.47
CA SER A 148 -3.11 15.12 -27.09
C SER A 148 -2.31 13.84 -26.86
N ASP A 149 -0.97 13.89 -26.95
CA ASP A 149 -0.11 12.72 -26.72
C ASP A 149 -0.01 12.39 -25.22
N PRO A 150 -0.51 11.23 -24.76
CA PRO A 150 -0.51 10.90 -23.33
C PRO A 150 0.90 10.66 -22.77
N GLN A 151 1.87 10.26 -23.59
CA GLN A 151 3.25 10.05 -23.13
C GLN A 151 3.91 11.39 -22.78
N LEU A 152 3.75 12.40 -23.63
CA LEU A 152 4.18 13.77 -23.38
C LEU A 152 3.46 14.37 -22.17
N GLN A 153 2.13 14.29 -22.10
CA GLN A 153 1.37 14.81 -20.96
C GLN A 153 1.80 14.14 -19.64
N GLY A 154 1.98 12.82 -19.62
CA GLY A 154 2.51 12.08 -18.46
C GLY A 154 3.93 12.50 -18.07
N LEU A 155 4.82 12.77 -19.05
CA LEU A 155 6.16 13.31 -18.81
C LEU A 155 6.11 14.73 -18.23
N ILE A 156 5.21 15.59 -18.72
CA ILE A 156 5.02 16.95 -18.22
C ILE A 156 4.57 16.92 -16.76
N LEU A 157 3.51 16.16 -16.44
CA LEU A 157 2.97 16.01 -15.08
C LEU A 157 4.04 15.49 -14.11
N LYS A 158 4.76 14.41 -14.49
CA LYS A 158 5.89 13.86 -13.71
C LYS A 158 7.06 14.86 -13.57
N THR A 159 7.25 15.76 -14.53
CA THR A 159 8.27 16.82 -14.46
C THR A 159 7.88 17.91 -13.48
N ILE A 160 6.66 18.44 -13.55
CA ILE A 160 6.17 19.47 -12.63
C ILE A 160 6.10 18.91 -11.21
N ALA A 161 5.65 17.66 -11.03
CA ALA A 161 5.64 16.97 -9.74
C ALA A 161 7.04 16.89 -9.09
N LYS A 162 8.10 16.72 -9.89
CA LYS A 162 9.49 16.77 -9.39
C LYS A 162 9.94 18.19 -9.03
N LEU A 163 9.51 19.21 -9.77
CA LEU A 163 9.97 20.59 -9.58
C LEU A 163 9.23 21.36 -8.47
N VAL A 164 7.97 21.04 -8.19
CA VAL A 164 7.16 21.71 -7.16
C VAL A 164 7.83 21.65 -5.77
N PRO A 165 8.32 20.50 -5.25
CA PRO A 165 9.04 20.45 -3.98
C PRO A 165 10.41 21.17 -3.98
N ILE A 166 11.04 21.36 -5.14
CA ILE A 166 12.33 22.05 -5.27
C ILE A 166 12.15 23.58 -5.32
N TYR A 167 11.07 24.05 -5.96
CA TYR A 167 10.77 25.47 -6.16
C TYR A 167 9.35 25.85 -5.67
N PRO A 168 8.99 25.58 -4.39
CA PRO A 168 7.61 25.70 -3.91
C PRO A 168 7.05 27.13 -4.01
N ASN A 169 7.84 28.13 -3.62
CA ASN A 169 7.43 29.54 -3.67
C ASN A 169 7.19 30.02 -5.11
N ILE A 170 7.94 29.49 -6.08
CA ILE A 170 7.82 29.88 -7.49
C ILE A 170 6.53 29.32 -8.10
N HIS A 171 6.17 28.09 -7.74
CA HIS A 171 4.96 27.42 -8.23
C HIS A 171 3.66 27.92 -7.58
N ARG A 172 3.72 28.79 -6.56
CA ARG A 172 2.53 29.33 -5.88
C ARG A 172 1.57 30.05 -6.83
N ALA A 173 2.09 30.86 -7.75
CA ALA A 173 1.27 31.56 -8.75
C ALA A 173 0.58 30.59 -9.74
N SER A 174 1.14 29.40 -9.96
CA SER A 174 0.59 28.38 -10.86
C SER A 174 -0.30 27.36 -10.15
N HIS A 175 -0.45 27.41 -8.81
CA HIS A 175 -1.13 26.37 -8.05
C HIS A 175 -2.58 26.13 -8.51
N ALA A 176 -3.36 27.19 -8.72
CA ALA A 176 -4.75 27.08 -9.17
C ALA A 176 -4.88 26.42 -10.55
N ALA A 177 -4.02 26.80 -11.52
CA ALA A 177 -3.99 26.21 -12.85
C ALA A 177 -3.58 24.73 -12.81
N LEU A 178 -2.55 24.39 -12.04
CA LEU A 178 -2.09 23.00 -11.89
C LEU A 178 -3.12 22.12 -11.18
N SER A 179 -3.80 22.64 -10.15
CA SER A 179 -4.88 21.93 -9.46
C SER A 179 -6.07 21.71 -10.41
N SER A 180 -6.49 22.75 -11.13
CA SER A 180 -7.58 22.67 -12.12
C SER A 180 -7.30 21.62 -13.21
N ILE A 181 -6.09 21.59 -13.79
CA ILE A 181 -5.72 20.58 -14.79
C ILE A 181 -5.78 19.15 -14.22
N VAL A 182 -5.29 18.96 -12.99
CA VAL A 182 -5.31 17.65 -12.33
C VAL A 182 -6.75 17.21 -12.01
N LEU A 183 -7.59 18.11 -11.49
CA LEU A 183 -8.99 17.83 -11.21
C LEU A 183 -9.81 17.60 -12.49
N ARG A 184 -9.45 18.29 -13.60
CA ARG A 184 -9.98 18.03 -14.94
C ARG A 184 -9.62 16.62 -15.39
N ILE A 185 -8.35 16.21 -15.31
CA ILE A 185 -7.93 14.82 -15.63
C ILE A 185 -8.70 13.80 -14.79
N PHE A 186 -8.89 14.04 -13.48
CA PHE A 186 -9.67 13.16 -12.61
C PHE A 186 -11.17 13.11 -12.97
N SER A 187 -11.69 14.15 -13.63
CA SER A 187 -13.08 14.25 -14.09
C SER A 187 -13.25 13.80 -15.55
N GLU A 188 -12.16 13.70 -16.32
CA GLU A 188 -12.12 13.18 -17.70
C GLU A 188 -11.73 11.69 -17.75
N SER A 189 -11.63 11.04 -16.59
CA SER A 189 -11.46 9.57 -16.41
C SER A 189 -12.70 8.76 -16.83
N ALA A 190 -13.32 9.11 -17.97
CA ALA A 190 -14.26 8.26 -18.69
C ALA A 190 -13.50 7.04 -19.28
N PRO A 191 -14.19 5.91 -19.62
CA PRO A 191 -13.55 4.62 -19.95
C PRO A 191 -12.73 4.56 -21.27
N ILE A 192 -12.38 5.71 -21.85
CA ILE A 192 -11.45 5.79 -22.98
C ILE A 192 -10.03 5.57 -22.45
N HIS A 193 -9.43 4.40 -22.72
CA HIS A 193 -8.15 3.93 -22.18
C HIS A 193 -6.98 4.92 -22.19
N SER A 194 -7.00 5.95 -23.06
CA SER A 194 -6.00 7.01 -23.12
C SER A 194 -5.83 7.76 -21.79
N SER A 195 -6.93 8.07 -21.08
CA SER A 195 -6.91 8.89 -19.85
C SER A 195 -6.27 8.15 -18.66
N GLN A 196 -6.43 6.83 -18.58
CA GLN A 196 -5.94 6.01 -17.47
C GLN A 196 -4.42 6.10 -17.29
N SER A 197 -3.68 6.32 -18.37
CA SER A 197 -2.22 6.50 -18.36
C SER A 197 -1.76 7.80 -17.68
N LEU A 198 -2.65 8.78 -17.55
CA LEU A 198 -2.40 10.09 -16.95
C LEU A 198 -2.76 10.17 -15.47
N ILE A 199 -3.62 9.27 -14.98
CA ILE A 199 -4.11 9.29 -13.59
C ILE A 199 -2.95 9.20 -12.59
N GLU A 200 -2.01 8.26 -12.76
CA GLU A 200 -0.84 8.15 -11.87
C GLU A 200 0.03 9.42 -11.90
N PRO A 201 0.49 9.93 -13.07
CA PRO A 201 1.16 11.24 -13.16
C PRO A 201 0.40 12.39 -12.49
N ALA A 202 -0.92 12.47 -12.67
CA ALA A 202 -1.76 13.52 -12.11
C ALA A 202 -1.89 13.38 -10.58
N CYS A 203 -2.06 12.16 -10.04
CA CYS A 203 -2.02 11.90 -8.60
C CYS A 203 -0.66 12.26 -7.98
N CYS A 204 0.46 11.97 -8.66
CA CYS A 204 1.79 12.39 -8.22
C CYS A 204 1.98 13.91 -8.22
N LEU A 205 1.38 14.64 -9.16
CA LEU A 205 1.40 16.10 -9.14
C LEU A 205 0.51 16.64 -8.02
N TYR A 206 -0.74 16.16 -7.93
CA TYR A 206 -1.70 16.54 -6.89
C TYR A 206 -1.08 16.41 -5.49
N SER A 207 -0.46 15.26 -5.24
CA SER A 207 0.05 14.93 -3.91
C SER A 207 1.18 15.85 -3.45
N VAL A 208 1.93 16.49 -4.37
CA VAL A 208 2.98 17.46 -4.03
C VAL A 208 2.51 18.93 -4.05
N LEU A 209 1.37 19.26 -4.66
CA LEU A 209 0.92 20.66 -4.82
C LEU A 209 0.82 21.44 -3.51
N HIS A 210 0.55 20.76 -2.39
CA HIS A 210 0.53 21.37 -1.07
C HIS A 210 1.83 22.10 -0.70
N HIS A 211 2.98 21.73 -1.26
CA HIS A 211 4.26 22.40 -1.03
C HIS A 211 4.24 23.89 -1.41
N THR A 212 3.39 24.33 -2.34
CA THR A 212 3.27 25.77 -2.71
C THR A 212 2.72 26.64 -1.58
N GLY A 213 2.09 26.04 -0.57
CA GLY A 213 1.69 26.70 0.67
C GLY A 213 2.87 27.22 1.50
N GLY A 214 4.10 26.79 1.19
CA GLY A 214 5.31 27.20 1.90
C GLY A 214 5.33 26.70 3.35
N LYS A 215 6.25 27.22 4.16
CA LYS A 215 6.54 26.68 5.51
C LYS A 215 5.32 26.59 6.44
N VAL A 216 4.34 27.49 6.33
CA VAL A 216 3.17 27.53 7.23
C VAL A 216 1.92 26.97 6.54
N GLY A 217 1.63 27.39 5.31
CA GLY A 217 0.40 27.00 4.60
C GLY A 217 0.39 25.58 4.03
N ALA A 218 1.55 24.92 3.88
CA ALA A 218 1.60 23.61 3.21
C ALA A 218 0.82 22.51 3.94
N ALA A 219 0.81 22.51 5.28
CA ALA A 219 0.02 21.56 6.06
C ALA A 219 -1.50 21.79 5.88
N ASN A 220 -1.92 23.05 5.74
CA ASN A 220 -3.32 23.40 5.49
C ASN A 220 -3.77 23.02 4.08
N LEU A 221 -2.95 23.33 3.05
CA LEU A 221 -3.25 22.90 1.68
C LEU A 221 -3.31 21.37 1.56
N TRP A 222 -2.40 20.64 2.22
CA TRP A 222 -2.45 19.17 2.26
C TRP A 222 -3.75 18.66 2.89
N ARG A 223 -4.18 19.29 4.00
CA ARG A 223 -5.43 18.95 4.71
C ARG A 223 -6.65 19.18 3.81
N ILE A 224 -6.72 20.33 3.12
CA ILE A 224 -7.77 20.69 2.17
C ILE A 224 -7.83 19.69 1.01
N SER A 225 -6.69 19.46 0.31
CA SER A 225 -6.62 18.50 -0.80
C SER A 225 -7.04 17.08 -0.39
N LEU A 226 -6.76 16.69 0.85
CA LEU A 226 -7.19 15.41 1.40
C LEU A 226 -8.70 15.37 1.69
N ASP A 227 -9.27 16.42 2.30
CA ASP A 227 -10.72 16.51 2.53
C ASP A 227 -11.51 16.54 1.23
N GLU A 228 -11.04 17.29 0.22
CA GLU A 228 -11.61 17.31 -1.14
C GLU A 228 -11.56 15.92 -1.80
N SER A 229 -10.44 15.20 -1.65
CA SER A 229 -10.31 13.83 -2.17
C SER A 229 -11.25 12.85 -1.47
N ILE A 230 -11.39 12.95 -0.14
CA ILE A 230 -12.32 12.14 0.65
C ILE A 230 -13.77 12.47 0.25
N GLY A 231 -14.11 13.75 0.10
CA GLY A 231 -15.43 14.21 -0.34
C GLY A 231 -15.79 13.69 -1.74
N SER A 232 -14.88 13.85 -2.71
CA SER A 232 -15.03 13.29 -4.05
C SER A 232 -15.20 11.77 -4.03
N ALA A 233 -14.45 11.05 -3.18
CA ALA A 233 -14.61 9.61 -3.02
C ALA A 233 -15.96 9.21 -2.41
N TRP A 234 -16.51 9.97 -1.45
CA TRP A 234 -17.86 9.74 -0.93
C TRP A 234 -18.93 9.98 -2.00
N THR A 235 -18.88 11.11 -2.71
CA THR A 235 -19.83 11.42 -3.80
C THR A 235 -19.78 10.34 -4.88
N ALA A 236 -18.58 9.90 -5.26
CA ALA A 236 -18.39 8.83 -6.23
C ALA A 236 -18.91 7.47 -5.72
N PHE A 237 -18.61 7.09 -4.47
CA PHE A 237 -19.13 5.86 -3.85
C PHE A 237 -20.66 5.82 -3.84
N THR A 238 -21.30 6.92 -3.47
CA THR A 238 -22.77 7.06 -3.50
C THR A 238 -23.32 7.01 -4.93
N GLY A 239 -22.62 7.61 -5.91
CA GLY A 239 -22.95 7.54 -7.34
C GLY A 239 -22.80 6.14 -7.97
N VAL A 240 -22.04 5.23 -7.35
CA VAL A 240 -21.98 3.80 -7.75
C VAL A 240 -23.11 2.97 -7.11
N ARG A 241 -23.88 3.54 -6.18
CA ARG A 241 -24.82 2.81 -5.30
C ARG A 241 -26.20 3.46 -5.28
N THR A 242 -26.64 3.99 -6.43
CA THR A 242 -27.89 4.72 -6.61
C THR A 242 -29.12 3.86 -6.29
N THR A 243 -29.04 2.54 -6.53
CA THR A 243 -30.14 1.60 -6.29
C THR A 243 -30.19 1.05 -4.86
N PHE A 244 -29.29 1.46 -3.98
CA PHE A 244 -29.20 0.98 -2.61
C PHE A 244 -29.60 2.08 -1.62
N PRO A 245 -30.39 1.77 -0.58
CA PRO A 245 -30.70 2.75 0.45
C PRO A 245 -29.44 3.10 1.26
N ASP A 246 -29.29 4.38 1.59
CA ASP A 246 -28.32 4.89 2.57
C ASP A 246 -28.68 4.45 4.00
N GLU A 247 -27.83 4.74 5.00
CA GLU A 247 -28.05 4.42 6.42
C GLU A 247 -29.42 4.88 6.96
N ASN A 248 -30.01 5.92 6.36
CA ASN A 248 -31.31 6.47 6.73
C ASN A 248 -32.50 5.86 5.95
N GLY A 249 -32.30 4.76 5.21
CA GLY A 249 -33.33 4.13 4.37
C GLY A 249 -33.68 4.93 3.11
N ARG A 250 -32.94 6.02 2.81
CA ARG A 250 -33.20 6.92 1.68
C ARG A 250 -32.33 6.53 0.48
N PHE A 251 -32.92 6.49 -0.71
CA PHE A 251 -32.16 6.33 -1.94
C PHE A 251 -31.42 7.64 -2.27
N PRO A 252 -30.16 7.58 -2.75
CA PRO A 252 -29.44 8.76 -3.20
C PRO A 252 -30.20 9.50 -4.29
N GLN A 253 -30.56 10.76 -4.05
CA GLN A 253 -31.03 11.65 -5.11
C GLN A 253 -29.85 12.07 -5.98
N VAL A 254 -29.55 11.28 -7.00
CA VAL A 254 -28.68 11.71 -8.09
C VAL A 254 -29.39 12.84 -8.81
N GLN A 255 -28.75 14.02 -8.87
CA GLN A 255 -29.20 15.10 -9.74
C GLN A 255 -29.10 14.58 -11.18
N GLN A 256 -30.25 14.38 -11.82
CA GLN A 256 -30.36 13.88 -13.18
C GLN A 256 -29.87 14.93 -14.17
N LEU A 257 -28.54 15.02 -14.33
CA LEU A 257 -27.94 15.42 -15.60
C LEU A 257 -28.42 14.44 -16.68
N HIS A 258 -28.53 14.91 -17.93
CA HIS A 258 -29.15 14.20 -19.06
C HIS A 258 -28.37 12.96 -19.58
N GLU A 259 -27.62 12.28 -18.72
CA GLU A 259 -26.79 11.13 -19.03
C GLU A 259 -27.50 9.80 -18.78
N GLU A 260 -27.12 8.77 -19.53
CA GLU A 260 -27.63 7.42 -19.33
C GLU A 260 -27.20 6.86 -17.95
N PRO A 261 -28.11 6.31 -17.13
CA PRO A 261 -27.78 5.83 -15.78
C PRO A 261 -26.62 4.81 -15.74
N THR A 262 -26.49 3.99 -16.79
CA THR A 262 -25.40 3.03 -16.99
C THR A 262 -24.02 3.69 -17.05
N THR A 263 -23.93 4.80 -17.79
CA THR A 263 -22.72 5.61 -17.95
C THR A 263 -22.37 6.32 -16.64
N SER A 264 -23.38 6.84 -15.92
CA SER A 264 -23.18 7.58 -14.67
C SER A 264 -22.56 6.73 -13.54
N VAL A 265 -23.00 5.48 -13.38
CA VAL A 265 -22.40 4.54 -12.41
C VAL A 265 -20.96 4.19 -12.80
N THR A 266 -20.71 3.93 -14.09
CA THR A 266 -19.36 3.60 -14.60
C THR A 266 -18.39 4.76 -14.35
N PHE A 267 -18.81 5.99 -14.68
CA PHE A 267 -18.08 7.21 -14.39
C PHE A 267 -17.81 7.40 -12.89
N SER A 268 -18.83 7.18 -12.06
CA SER A 268 -18.70 7.23 -10.60
C SER A 268 -17.70 6.19 -10.08
N MET A 269 -17.59 5.01 -10.70
CA MET A 269 -16.62 3.99 -10.31
C MET A 269 -15.17 4.38 -10.66
N GLU A 270 -14.94 4.96 -11.83
CA GLU A 270 -13.61 5.49 -12.20
C GLU A 270 -13.20 6.68 -11.32
N ARG A 271 -14.16 7.56 -11.01
CA ARG A 271 -13.95 8.68 -10.08
C ARG A 271 -13.66 8.20 -8.66
N LEU A 272 -14.28 7.10 -8.21
CA LEU A 272 -13.99 6.48 -6.91
C LEU A 272 -12.56 5.93 -6.88
N CYS A 273 -12.16 5.14 -7.89
CA CYS A 273 -10.78 4.64 -8.03
C CYS A 273 -9.77 5.80 -8.01
N THR A 274 -10.01 6.83 -8.82
CA THR A 274 -9.13 8.00 -8.96
C THR A 274 -9.02 8.79 -7.64
N SER A 275 -10.14 9.05 -6.97
CA SER A 275 -10.16 9.81 -5.69
C SER A 275 -9.43 9.05 -4.57
N ILE A 276 -9.52 7.72 -4.55
CA ILE A 276 -8.80 6.88 -3.60
C ILE A 276 -7.30 6.78 -3.94
N GLN A 277 -6.93 6.73 -5.22
CA GLN A 277 -5.54 6.79 -5.65
C GLN A 277 -4.89 8.15 -5.31
N ALA A 278 -5.61 9.26 -5.50
CA ALA A 278 -5.18 10.60 -5.08
C ALA A 278 -5.00 10.69 -3.55
N THR A 279 -5.97 10.18 -2.79
CA THR A 279 -5.92 10.06 -1.32
C THR A 279 -4.68 9.26 -0.87
N CYS A 280 -4.44 8.09 -1.45
CA CYS A 280 -3.26 7.26 -1.15
C CYS A 280 -1.95 7.98 -1.52
N SER A 281 -1.93 8.73 -2.62
CA SER A 281 -0.75 9.48 -3.06
C SER A 281 -0.43 10.64 -2.10
N LEU A 282 -1.45 11.37 -1.62
CA LEU A 282 -1.31 12.39 -0.57
C LEU A 282 -0.76 11.81 0.73
N LEU A 283 -1.27 10.65 1.18
CA LEU A 283 -0.81 9.96 2.39
C LEU A 283 0.62 9.41 2.30
N ARG A 284 1.09 9.06 1.10
CA ARG A 284 2.45 8.56 0.85
C ARG A 284 3.47 9.67 0.60
N THR A 285 3.03 10.89 0.33
CA THR A 285 3.94 11.99 -0.01
C THR A 285 4.57 12.59 1.26
N PRO A 286 5.90 12.68 1.35
CA PRO A 286 6.56 13.24 2.53
C PRO A 286 6.26 14.74 2.68
N THR A 287 5.95 15.15 3.91
CA THR A 287 5.69 16.55 4.27
C THR A 287 6.85 17.11 5.10
N GLN A 288 7.15 18.41 4.95
CA GLN A 288 8.22 19.08 5.73
C GLN A 288 7.85 19.32 7.21
N ARG A 289 6.56 19.19 7.54
CA ARG A 289 5.98 19.38 8.89
C ARG A 289 4.93 18.31 9.14
N PRO A 290 4.64 17.96 10.41
CA PRO A 290 3.51 17.11 10.75
C PRO A 290 2.20 17.66 10.17
N VAL A 291 1.33 16.76 9.70
CA VAL A 291 0.00 17.07 9.17
C VAL A 291 -1.07 16.34 9.97
N GLN A 292 -2.26 16.93 10.07
CA GLN A 292 -3.39 16.34 10.79
C GLN A 292 -4.14 15.39 9.86
N VAL A 293 -4.06 14.08 10.13
CA VAL A 293 -4.68 13.04 9.31
C VAL A 293 -6.07 12.68 9.86
N PRO A 294 -7.16 12.77 9.09
CA PRO A 294 -8.52 12.46 9.53
C PRO A 294 -8.77 10.93 9.55
N VAL A 295 -8.07 10.21 10.43
CA VAL A 295 -8.09 8.73 10.48
C VAL A 295 -9.51 8.17 10.60
N GLY A 296 -10.39 8.82 11.37
CA GLY A 296 -11.79 8.42 11.51
C GLY A 296 -12.57 8.50 10.19
N SER A 297 -12.46 9.61 9.44
CA SER A 297 -13.15 9.78 8.15
C SER A 297 -12.65 8.80 7.09
N LEU A 298 -11.33 8.60 7.02
CA LEU A 298 -10.68 7.65 6.10
C LEU A 298 -11.10 6.22 6.43
N THR A 299 -11.10 5.85 7.71
CA THR A 299 -11.52 4.51 8.17
C THR A 299 -13.01 4.27 7.96
N ARG A 300 -13.86 5.30 8.13
CA ARG A 300 -15.30 5.21 7.87
C ARG A 300 -15.58 4.94 6.39
N LEU A 301 -14.91 5.66 5.49
CA LEU A 301 -15.01 5.46 4.04
C LEU A 301 -14.52 4.06 3.63
N ALA A 302 -13.35 3.65 4.11
CA ALA A 302 -12.83 2.30 3.92
C ALA A 302 -13.80 1.22 4.40
N SER A 303 -14.32 1.37 5.63
CA SER A 303 -15.29 0.43 6.22
C SER A 303 -16.56 0.34 5.37
N LYS A 304 -17.08 1.45 4.85
CA LYS A 304 -18.27 1.45 3.98
C LYS A 304 -18.02 0.75 2.65
N MET A 305 -16.86 0.94 2.03
CA MET A 305 -16.50 0.20 0.81
C MET A 305 -16.40 -1.31 1.05
N ILE A 306 -15.76 -1.74 2.15
CA ILE A 306 -15.66 -3.17 2.49
C ILE A 306 -17.02 -3.77 2.89
N LEU A 307 -17.88 -3.04 3.58
CA LEU A 307 -19.19 -3.52 4.03
C LEU A 307 -20.26 -3.63 2.91
N VAL A 308 -19.93 -3.31 1.67
CA VAL A 308 -20.85 -3.50 0.55
C VAL A 308 -21.15 -4.99 0.34
N THR A 309 -22.43 -5.35 0.31
CA THR A 309 -22.93 -6.69 -0.01
C THR A 309 -23.95 -6.64 -1.17
N VAL A 310 -24.28 -7.82 -1.70
CA VAL A 310 -25.28 -8.01 -2.77
C VAL A 310 -26.71 -8.02 -2.22
N GLU A 311 -26.90 -8.59 -1.02
CA GLU A 311 -28.17 -9.08 -0.48
C GLU A 311 -29.12 -8.02 0.12
N ASN A 312 -29.02 -6.76 -0.31
CA ASN A 312 -29.94 -5.72 0.17
C ASN A 312 -31.30 -5.84 -0.55
N GLU A 313 -32.39 -5.73 0.22
CA GLU A 313 -33.77 -5.77 -0.28
C GLU A 313 -33.95 -4.85 -1.50
N THR A 314 -34.53 -5.40 -2.58
CA THR A 314 -34.85 -4.65 -3.79
C THR A 314 -36.15 -3.90 -3.60
N SER A 315 -36.09 -2.57 -3.54
CA SER A 315 -37.30 -1.75 -3.57
C SER A 315 -38.02 -1.88 -4.93
N PRO A 316 -39.36 -1.95 -4.93
CA PRO A 316 -40.12 -1.99 -6.18
C PRO A 316 -39.98 -0.65 -6.91
N GLY A 317 -39.49 -0.68 -8.16
CA GLY A 317 -39.29 0.50 -9.01
C GLY A 317 -37.83 0.82 -9.38
N VAL A 318 -36.86 0.04 -8.90
CA VAL A 318 -35.45 0.12 -9.33
C VAL A 318 -35.27 -0.46 -10.74
N ASP A 319 -34.46 0.21 -11.58
CA ASP A 319 -34.02 -0.34 -12.87
C ASP A 319 -33.12 -1.58 -12.66
N PRO A 320 -33.52 -2.77 -13.14
CA PRO A 320 -32.74 -3.99 -12.97
C PRO A 320 -31.39 -3.96 -13.71
N ILE A 321 -31.26 -3.21 -14.81
CA ILE A 321 -30.00 -3.12 -15.57
C ILE A 321 -28.96 -2.37 -14.75
N VAL A 322 -29.35 -1.22 -14.18
CA VAL A 322 -28.50 -0.44 -13.28
C VAL A 322 -28.12 -1.28 -12.06
N ARG A 323 -29.09 -1.98 -11.44
CA ARG A 323 -28.83 -2.85 -10.28
C ARG A 323 -27.78 -3.93 -10.56
N VAL A 324 -27.90 -4.64 -11.68
CA VAL A 324 -26.96 -5.71 -12.08
C VAL A 324 -25.55 -5.15 -12.26
N MET A 325 -25.40 -3.99 -12.89
CA MET A 325 -24.12 -3.32 -13.08
C MET A 325 -23.52 -2.80 -11.76
N GLU A 326 -24.31 -2.17 -10.88
CA GLU A 326 -23.85 -1.76 -9.54
C GLU A 326 -23.40 -2.97 -8.72
N THR A 327 -24.08 -4.11 -8.85
CA THR A 327 -23.66 -5.39 -8.25
C THR A 327 -22.35 -5.92 -8.86
N ALA A 328 -22.16 -5.80 -10.17
CA ALA A 328 -20.92 -6.22 -10.85
C ALA A 328 -19.70 -5.40 -10.42
N PHE A 329 -19.87 -4.15 -10.01
CA PHE A 329 -18.77 -3.31 -9.49
C PHE A 329 -18.36 -3.61 -8.04
N ILE A 330 -19.16 -4.38 -7.26
CA ILE A 330 -18.88 -4.66 -5.83
C ILE A 330 -17.45 -5.18 -5.57
N PRO A 331 -16.91 -6.17 -6.31
CA PRO A 331 -15.54 -6.64 -6.08
C PRO A 331 -14.47 -5.57 -6.34
N ARG A 332 -14.74 -4.63 -7.23
CA ARG A 332 -13.86 -3.49 -7.51
C ARG A 332 -13.93 -2.45 -6.39
N ILE A 333 -15.11 -2.20 -5.81
CA ILE A 333 -15.27 -1.39 -4.60
C ILE A 333 -14.49 -2.00 -3.43
N TRP A 334 -14.62 -3.31 -3.20
CA TRP A 334 -13.86 -4.02 -2.17
C TRP A 334 -12.35 -3.86 -2.35
N LYS A 335 -11.83 -4.09 -3.57
CA LYS A 335 -10.41 -3.90 -3.90
C LYS A 335 -9.93 -2.49 -3.57
N VAL A 336 -10.67 -1.46 -3.98
CA VAL A 336 -10.34 -0.06 -3.70
C VAL A 336 -10.39 0.27 -2.19
N GLY A 337 -11.34 -0.32 -1.45
CA GLY A 337 -11.37 -0.25 0.01
C GLY A 337 -10.15 -0.90 0.67
N CYS A 338 -9.74 -2.07 0.19
CA CYS A 338 -8.53 -2.77 0.62
C CYS A 338 -7.27 -1.93 0.35
N GLU A 339 -7.13 -1.35 -0.84
CA GLU A 339 -6.01 -0.47 -1.21
C GLU A 339 -5.90 0.75 -0.28
N LEU A 340 -7.03 1.37 0.08
CA LEU A 340 -7.05 2.45 1.07
C LEU A 340 -6.57 1.95 2.44
N ILE A 341 -7.12 0.85 2.96
CA ILE A 341 -6.72 0.30 4.27
C ILE A 341 -5.23 -0.05 4.28
N GLN A 342 -4.71 -0.73 3.26
CA GLN A 342 -3.28 -1.01 3.14
C GLN A 342 -2.43 0.26 3.14
N CYS A 343 -2.91 1.34 2.50
CA CYS A 343 -2.22 2.62 2.53
C CYS A 343 -2.23 3.24 3.94
N LEU A 344 -3.35 3.19 4.65
CA LEU A 344 -3.45 3.64 6.04
C LEU A 344 -2.51 2.83 6.95
N CYS A 345 -2.47 1.50 6.82
CA CYS A 345 -1.53 0.63 7.54
C CYS A 345 -0.08 1.06 7.32
N LYS A 346 0.33 1.28 6.07
CA LYS A 346 1.73 1.62 5.71
C LYS A 346 2.12 3.05 6.09
N CYS A 347 1.21 4.01 6.02
CA CYS A 347 1.50 5.43 6.30
C CYS A 347 1.27 5.85 7.76
N ILE A 348 0.30 5.24 8.44
CA ILE A 348 -0.20 5.64 9.77
C ILE A 348 0.12 4.58 10.83
N GLY A 349 0.25 3.31 10.43
CA GLY A 349 0.68 2.20 11.26
C GLY A 349 -0.10 2.07 12.57
N ARG A 350 0.61 2.23 13.69
CA ARG A 350 0.06 2.02 15.03
C ARG A 350 -1.11 2.94 15.39
N HIS A 351 -1.27 4.11 14.79
CA HIS A 351 -2.45 4.95 15.08
C HIS A 351 -3.75 4.41 14.46
N LEU A 352 -3.69 3.41 13.59
CA LEU A 352 -4.86 2.66 13.09
C LEU A 352 -5.33 1.56 14.06
N THR A 353 -4.53 1.22 15.09
CA THR A 353 -4.83 0.15 16.07
C THR A 353 -6.26 0.19 16.64
N PRO A 354 -6.84 1.34 17.04
CA PRO A 354 -8.20 1.40 17.59
C PRO A 354 -9.30 0.87 16.65
N TYR A 355 -9.03 0.85 15.34
CA TYR A 355 -9.95 0.37 14.31
C TYR A 355 -9.59 -1.03 13.79
N SER A 356 -8.38 -1.52 14.10
CA SER A 356 -7.82 -2.74 13.52
C SER A 356 -8.71 -3.98 13.69
N SER A 357 -9.15 -4.29 14.91
CA SER A 357 -10.03 -5.43 15.19
C SER A 357 -11.38 -5.36 14.46
N ARG A 358 -11.93 -4.15 14.28
CA ARG A 358 -13.18 -3.93 13.53
C ARG A 358 -12.96 -4.20 12.04
N LEU A 359 -11.89 -3.67 11.46
CA LEU A 359 -11.52 -3.90 10.06
C LEU A 359 -11.20 -5.38 9.81
N LEU A 360 -10.39 -6.01 10.66
CA LEU A 360 -10.07 -7.44 10.60
C LEU A 360 -11.33 -8.32 10.67
N SER A 361 -12.35 -7.96 11.46
CA SER A 361 -13.62 -8.69 11.51
C SER A 361 -14.39 -8.62 10.18
N TYR A 362 -14.37 -7.47 9.49
CA TYR A 362 -14.96 -7.31 8.17
C TYR A 362 -14.21 -8.10 7.08
N LEU A 363 -12.88 -8.13 7.15
CA LEU A 363 -12.06 -8.95 6.27
C LEU A 363 -12.30 -10.45 6.52
N ALA A 364 -12.38 -10.88 7.79
CA ALA A 364 -12.67 -12.27 8.16
C ALA A 364 -14.02 -12.73 7.60
N PHE A 365 -15.07 -11.90 7.69
CA PHE A 365 -16.39 -12.20 7.12
C PHE A 365 -16.35 -12.48 5.62
N HIS A 366 -15.62 -11.67 4.84
CA HIS A 366 -15.46 -11.91 3.39
C HIS A 366 -14.57 -13.11 3.10
N LEU A 367 -13.52 -13.34 3.90
CA LEU A 367 -12.59 -14.47 3.74
C LEU A 367 -13.18 -15.82 4.18
N GLU A 368 -14.29 -15.83 4.92
CA GLU A 368 -15.11 -17.02 5.23
C GLU A 368 -16.03 -17.40 4.06
N GLN A 369 -16.32 -16.48 3.16
CA GLN A 369 -17.13 -16.76 1.96
C GLN A 369 -16.30 -17.46 0.87
N LYS A 370 -16.97 -18.24 0.02
CA LYS A 370 -16.38 -18.91 -1.15
C LYS A 370 -16.17 -17.93 -2.30
N LEU A 371 -15.23 -16.99 -2.11
CA LEU A 371 -14.84 -16.00 -3.12
C LEU A 371 -13.79 -16.55 -4.08
N PRO A 372 -13.78 -16.12 -5.36
CA PRO A 372 -12.73 -16.49 -6.30
C PRO A 372 -11.38 -15.86 -5.89
N PRO A 373 -10.24 -16.48 -6.26
CA PRO A 373 -8.89 -16.09 -5.82
C PRO A 373 -8.58 -14.60 -6.04
N VAL A 374 -8.93 -14.08 -7.22
CA VAL A 374 -8.76 -12.67 -7.63
C VAL A 374 -9.41 -11.69 -6.65
N GLN A 375 -10.54 -12.07 -6.04
CA GLN A 375 -11.25 -11.25 -5.04
C GLN A 375 -10.76 -11.52 -3.61
N ARG A 376 -10.25 -12.73 -3.34
CA ARG A 376 -9.69 -13.12 -2.04
C ARG A 376 -8.35 -12.44 -1.75
N VAL A 377 -7.47 -12.27 -2.75
CA VAL A 377 -6.13 -11.69 -2.60
C VAL A 377 -6.14 -10.29 -1.94
N PRO A 378 -6.93 -9.29 -2.39
CA PRO A 378 -6.97 -7.97 -1.74
C PRO A 378 -7.34 -8.01 -0.25
N PHE A 379 -8.24 -8.92 0.15
CA PHE A 379 -8.61 -9.10 1.55
C PHE A 379 -7.46 -9.71 2.38
N LEU A 380 -6.77 -10.73 1.83
CA LEU A 380 -5.60 -11.33 2.47
C LEU A 380 -4.45 -10.33 2.64
N GLU A 381 -4.09 -9.59 1.58
CA GLU A 381 -3.05 -8.54 1.65
C GLU A 381 -3.38 -7.48 2.71
N THR A 382 -4.66 -7.09 2.82
CA THR A 382 -5.13 -6.11 3.79
C THR A 382 -5.09 -6.65 5.22
N ALA A 383 -5.48 -7.91 5.42
CA ALA A 383 -5.40 -8.57 6.72
C ALA A 383 -3.94 -8.68 7.18
N TYR A 384 -3.04 -9.11 6.29
CA TYR A 384 -1.60 -9.15 6.56
C TYR A 384 -1.01 -7.76 6.87
N ALA A 385 -1.39 -6.73 6.12
CA ALA A 385 -0.94 -5.36 6.36
C ALA A 385 -1.41 -4.82 7.73
N LEU A 386 -2.64 -5.15 8.17
CA LEU A 386 -3.14 -4.81 9.50
C LEU A 386 -2.34 -5.54 10.59
N LEU A 387 -2.14 -6.85 10.46
CA LEU A 387 -1.37 -7.67 11.42
C LEU A 387 0.11 -7.24 11.52
N THR A 388 0.69 -6.74 10.42
CA THR A 388 2.11 -6.34 10.37
C THR A 388 2.36 -4.90 10.88
N HIS A 389 1.43 -3.97 10.65
CA HIS A 389 1.65 -2.54 10.92
C HIS A 389 0.87 -1.97 12.13
N CYS A 390 -0.16 -2.66 12.61
CA CYS A 390 -0.85 -2.33 13.87
C CYS A 390 -0.25 -3.13 15.05
N HIS A 391 -0.74 -2.90 16.27
CA HIS A 391 -0.41 -3.79 17.39
C HIS A 391 -1.16 -5.14 17.25
N PRO A 392 -0.67 -6.22 17.90
CA PRO A 392 -1.34 -7.52 17.92
C PRO A 392 -2.81 -7.42 18.32
N CYS A 393 -3.67 -8.23 17.71
CA CYS A 393 -5.11 -8.18 17.97
C CYS A 393 -5.47 -8.99 19.23
N HIS A 394 -5.88 -8.30 20.29
CA HIS A 394 -6.25 -8.90 21.57
C HIS A 394 -7.59 -9.69 21.58
N SER A 395 -8.16 -10.00 20.42
CA SER A 395 -9.42 -10.74 20.31
C SER A 395 -9.14 -12.18 19.90
N SER A 396 -9.12 -13.09 20.86
CA SER A 396 -8.84 -14.51 20.61
C SER A 396 -9.81 -15.15 19.61
N VAL A 397 -11.08 -14.75 19.66
CA VAL A 397 -12.11 -15.18 18.70
C VAL A 397 -11.74 -14.76 17.27
N LEU A 398 -11.28 -13.52 17.07
CA LEU A 398 -10.92 -13.02 15.75
C LEU A 398 -9.61 -13.62 15.24
N CYS A 399 -8.59 -13.74 16.10
CA CYS A 399 -7.34 -14.43 15.78
C CYS A 399 -7.59 -15.91 15.42
N SER A 400 -8.51 -16.59 16.12
CA SER A 400 -8.89 -17.97 15.83
C SER A 400 -9.68 -18.10 14.51
N ARG A 401 -10.61 -17.19 14.22
CA ARG A 401 -11.27 -17.13 12.89
C ARG A 401 -10.26 -16.94 11.76
N LEU A 402 -9.38 -15.95 11.87
CA LEU A 402 -8.34 -15.69 10.86
C LEU A 402 -7.35 -16.86 10.73
N THR A 403 -7.02 -17.54 11.82
CA THR A 403 -6.17 -18.74 11.80
C THR A 403 -6.88 -19.88 11.06
N ARG A 404 -8.16 -20.17 11.34
CA ARG A 404 -8.93 -21.17 10.57
C ARG A 404 -9.00 -20.85 9.07
N ILE A 405 -9.24 -19.59 8.72
CA ILE A 405 -9.24 -19.09 7.33
C ILE A 405 -7.87 -19.29 6.65
N ALA A 406 -6.77 -19.12 7.40
CA ALA A 406 -5.43 -19.33 6.90
C ALA A 406 -5.11 -20.83 6.74
N LEU A 407 -5.48 -21.66 7.72
CA LEU A 407 -5.30 -23.11 7.64
C LEU A 407 -6.08 -23.70 6.46
N SER A 408 -7.34 -23.31 6.24
CA SER A 408 -8.12 -23.82 5.10
C SER A 408 -7.52 -23.48 3.74
N GLY A 409 -6.80 -22.36 3.62
CA GLY A 409 -6.02 -22.04 2.42
C GLY A 409 -4.75 -22.90 2.26
N LEU A 410 -4.08 -23.23 3.36
CA LEU A 410 -2.87 -24.06 3.37
C LEU A 410 -3.18 -25.56 3.14
N LEU A 411 -4.36 -26.04 3.56
CA LEU A 411 -4.82 -27.42 3.35
C LEU A 411 -4.93 -27.83 1.88
N VAL A 412 -4.93 -26.88 0.93
CA VAL A 412 -4.90 -27.17 -0.52
C VAL A 412 -3.60 -27.87 -0.94
N VAL A 413 -2.50 -27.70 -0.19
CA VAL A 413 -1.20 -28.33 -0.48
C VAL A 413 -1.13 -29.79 -0.01
N LEU A 414 -2.02 -30.21 0.90
CA LEU A 414 -2.02 -31.57 1.44
C LEU A 414 -2.92 -32.50 0.61
N PRO A 415 -2.51 -33.77 0.38
CA PRO A 415 -3.34 -34.74 -0.34
C PRO A 415 -4.63 -35.03 0.44
N ARG A 416 -5.78 -34.89 -0.21
CA ARG A 416 -7.08 -35.28 0.37
C ARG A 416 -7.20 -36.80 0.36
N GLN A 417 -7.47 -37.41 1.51
CA GLN A 417 -7.58 -38.88 1.65
C GLN A 417 -8.69 -39.52 0.78
N ILE A 418 -9.60 -38.71 0.21
CA ILE A 418 -10.70 -39.13 -0.66
C ILE A 418 -10.19 -39.84 -1.93
N ASP A 419 -9.08 -39.37 -2.53
CA ASP A 419 -8.55 -39.96 -3.77
C ASP A 419 -7.89 -41.34 -3.56
N VAL A 420 -7.61 -41.73 -2.31
CA VAL A 420 -7.08 -43.06 -1.97
C VAL A 420 -8.20 -44.10 -1.78
N GLN A 421 -9.41 -43.67 -1.39
CA GLN A 421 -10.50 -44.60 -1.06
C GLN A 421 -11.40 -44.99 -2.24
N HIS A 422 -11.42 -44.23 -3.35
CA HIS A 422 -12.24 -44.61 -4.52
C HIS A 422 -11.74 -45.84 -5.32
N GLY A 423 -10.63 -46.48 -4.90
CA GLY A 423 -10.21 -47.79 -5.41
C GLY A 423 -10.93 -48.99 -4.78
N ILE A 424 -11.66 -48.81 -3.67
CA ILE A 424 -12.30 -49.89 -2.92
C ILE A 424 -13.75 -49.47 -2.59
N GLU A 425 -14.69 -50.41 -2.68
CA GLU A 425 -16.13 -50.22 -2.41
C GLU A 425 -16.97 -49.44 -3.45
N THR A 426 -17.16 -50.05 -4.63
CA THR A 426 -18.50 -50.08 -5.24
C THR A 426 -18.87 -51.51 -5.67
N ASN A 427 -19.78 -52.16 -4.93
CA ASN A 427 -20.96 -52.88 -5.44
C ASN A 427 -21.49 -53.96 -4.48
N GLY A 428 -22.53 -53.59 -3.72
CA GLY A 428 -23.69 -54.43 -3.50
C GLY A 428 -24.95 -53.61 -3.83
N THR A 429 -26.04 -54.12 -4.42
CA THR A 429 -26.31 -55.47 -4.96
C THR A 429 -27.46 -55.37 -5.99
N ILE A 430 -27.27 -55.81 -7.24
CA ILE A 430 -28.38 -56.19 -8.14
C ILE A 430 -28.03 -57.47 -8.91
N ARG A 431 -28.98 -58.41 -8.96
CA ARG A 431 -28.86 -59.75 -9.56
C ARG A 431 -28.72 -59.71 -11.08
N SER A 432 -27.72 -60.39 -11.66
CA SER A 432 -27.80 -60.96 -13.02
C SER A 432 -26.84 -62.15 -13.20
N LYS A 433 -27.16 -63.09 -14.10
CA LYS A 433 -26.46 -64.38 -14.28
C LYS A 433 -25.55 -64.39 -15.52
N LYS A 434 -24.45 -65.15 -15.42
CA LYS A 434 -23.59 -65.69 -16.52
C LYS A 434 -22.88 -64.65 -17.42
N GLY A 435 -21.55 -64.53 -17.25
CA GLY A 435 -20.68 -63.79 -18.18
C GLY A 435 -19.19 -64.00 -17.91
N LYS A 436 -18.68 -65.25 -17.98
CA LYS A 436 -17.31 -65.59 -17.56
C LYS A 436 -16.27 -65.21 -18.64
N LYS A 437 -15.77 -63.98 -18.63
CA LYS A 437 -14.50 -63.60 -19.31
C LYS A 437 -13.61 -62.82 -18.33
N LYS A 438 -12.39 -63.32 -18.11
CA LYS A 438 -11.35 -62.65 -17.32
C LYS A 438 -10.93 -61.35 -18.02
N ALA A 439 -11.43 -60.21 -17.57
CA ALA A 439 -10.67 -58.98 -17.67
C ALA A 439 -9.52 -59.07 -16.66
N ARG A 440 -8.29 -58.91 -17.14
CA ARG A 440 -7.09 -58.92 -16.30
C ARG A 440 -6.88 -57.47 -15.89
N ASN A 441 -7.31 -57.08 -14.69
CA ASN A 441 -7.05 -55.75 -14.16
C ASN A 441 -5.53 -55.51 -14.23
N TYR A 442 -5.14 -54.49 -14.98
CA TYR A 442 -3.75 -54.19 -15.26
C TYR A 442 -3.27 -53.21 -14.19
N GLU A 443 -2.31 -53.64 -13.39
CA GLU A 443 -1.77 -52.98 -12.18
C GLU A 443 -0.90 -51.75 -12.51
N GLY A 444 -1.27 -51.00 -13.55
CA GLY A 444 -0.50 -49.88 -14.10
C GLY A 444 -1.34 -48.73 -14.64
N ASP A 445 -2.67 -48.72 -14.43
CA ASP A 445 -3.54 -47.63 -14.90
C ASP A 445 -3.42 -46.38 -14.00
N GLU A 446 -2.96 -46.54 -12.75
CA GLU A 446 -2.66 -45.41 -11.86
C GLU A 446 -1.49 -44.55 -12.34
N LEU A 447 -0.51 -45.16 -13.03
CA LEU A 447 0.64 -44.44 -13.61
C LEU A 447 0.23 -43.45 -14.73
N PHE A 448 -0.93 -43.64 -15.34
CA PHE A 448 -1.46 -42.77 -16.40
C PHE A 448 -2.42 -41.69 -15.90
N ARG A 449 -2.76 -41.67 -14.60
CA ARG A 449 -3.43 -40.51 -13.96
C ARG A 449 -2.44 -39.40 -13.54
N THR A 450 -1.26 -39.36 -14.14
CA THR A 450 -0.24 -38.30 -13.98
C THR A 450 -0.63 -36.95 -14.58
N SER A 451 -1.84 -36.79 -15.13
CA SER A 451 -2.51 -35.49 -15.30
C SER A 451 -3.01 -34.95 -13.95
N GLY A 452 -2.11 -34.82 -12.98
CA GLY A 452 -2.40 -34.19 -11.69
C GLY A 452 -2.80 -32.73 -11.91
N ASP A 453 -4.00 -32.38 -11.47
CA ASP A 453 -4.51 -31.02 -11.59
C ASP A 453 -3.59 -30.04 -10.85
N VAL A 454 -3.30 -28.90 -11.48
CA VAL A 454 -2.31 -27.97 -10.94
C VAL A 454 -2.96 -27.20 -9.79
N LEU A 455 -2.47 -27.38 -8.56
CA LEU A 455 -3.13 -26.88 -7.34
C LEU A 455 -3.31 -25.36 -7.30
N CYS A 456 -2.38 -24.61 -7.89
CA CYS A 456 -2.45 -23.16 -8.08
C CYS A 456 -2.31 -22.83 -9.57
N PRO A 457 -3.40 -22.94 -10.36
CA PRO A 457 -3.36 -22.72 -11.80
C PRO A 457 -3.20 -21.25 -12.16
N SER A 458 -3.72 -20.32 -11.33
CA SER A 458 -3.51 -18.88 -11.48
C SER A 458 -2.33 -18.36 -10.64
N ILE A 459 -1.75 -17.25 -11.09
CA ILE A 459 -0.84 -16.42 -10.29
C ILE A 459 -1.53 -15.93 -9.01
N ASP A 460 -2.85 -15.67 -9.06
CA ASP A 460 -3.61 -15.23 -7.89
C ASP A 460 -3.82 -16.35 -6.86
N ASP A 461 -3.91 -17.61 -7.27
CA ASP A 461 -3.95 -18.77 -6.36
C ASP A 461 -2.64 -18.88 -5.58
N ALA A 462 -1.53 -18.91 -6.33
CA ALA A 462 -0.18 -18.93 -5.78
C ALA A 462 0.05 -17.75 -4.82
N LYS A 463 -0.38 -16.54 -5.21
CA LYS A 463 -0.27 -15.34 -4.38
C LYS A 463 -1.13 -15.41 -3.12
N ALA A 464 -2.37 -15.90 -3.22
CA ALA A 464 -3.24 -16.10 -2.06
C ALA A 464 -2.61 -17.08 -1.05
N LEU A 465 -2.08 -18.22 -1.53
CA LEU A 465 -1.41 -19.22 -0.69
C LEU A 465 -0.16 -18.64 0.02
N LEU A 466 0.68 -17.89 -0.69
CA LEU A 466 1.87 -17.26 -0.12
C LEU A 466 1.53 -16.24 0.98
N ILE A 467 0.52 -15.38 0.77
CA ILE A 467 0.06 -14.41 1.77
C ILE A 467 -0.61 -15.12 2.95
N THR A 468 -1.36 -16.19 2.70
CA THR A 468 -1.96 -17.02 3.74
C THR A 468 -0.90 -17.59 4.70
N CYS A 469 0.26 -18.01 4.19
CA CYS A 469 1.40 -18.43 5.02
C CYS A 469 1.93 -17.28 5.88
N ASP A 470 2.03 -16.06 5.34
CA ASP A 470 2.49 -14.88 6.09
C ASP A 470 1.50 -14.46 7.18
N ILE A 471 0.19 -14.51 6.91
CA ILE A 471 -0.88 -14.29 7.90
C ILE A 471 -0.76 -15.31 9.03
N LEU A 472 -0.65 -16.60 8.69
CA LEU A 472 -0.54 -17.68 9.67
C LEU A 472 0.70 -17.49 10.56
N GLN A 473 1.83 -17.13 9.95
CA GLN A 473 3.07 -16.81 10.67
C GLN A 473 2.91 -15.63 11.64
N SER A 474 2.25 -14.54 11.22
CA SER A 474 1.97 -13.39 12.09
C SER A 474 0.99 -13.72 13.23
N LEU A 475 -0.02 -14.55 12.98
CA LEU A 475 -0.99 -14.96 14.01
C LEU A 475 -0.37 -15.88 15.06
N LEU A 476 0.46 -16.85 14.64
CA LEU A 476 1.12 -17.80 15.55
C LEU A 476 2.23 -17.15 16.41
N GLN A 477 2.68 -15.94 16.07
CA GLN A 477 3.53 -15.10 16.94
C GLN A 477 2.73 -14.37 18.02
N SER A 478 1.40 -14.30 17.92
CA SER A 478 0.53 -13.71 18.94
C SER A 478 0.05 -14.77 19.94
N THR A 479 -0.04 -14.38 21.22
CA THR A 479 -0.44 -15.27 22.33
C THR A 479 -1.93 -15.62 22.37
N ASP A 480 -2.72 -15.01 21.48
CA ASP A 480 -4.18 -14.92 21.65
C ASP A 480 -4.93 -15.97 20.80
N VAL A 481 -4.23 -16.88 20.13
CA VAL A 481 -4.81 -18.05 19.42
C VAL A 481 -5.11 -19.17 20.43
N SER A 482 -6.20 -19.93 20.28
CA SER A 482 -6.47 -21.07 21.17
C SER A 482 -5.39 -22.15 21.05
N ALA A 483 -5.09 -22.83 22.17
CA ALA A 483 -4.05 -23.87 22.20
C ALA A 483 -4.35 -25.02 21.21
N SER A 484 -5.62 -25.43 21.12
CA SER A 484 -6.11 -26.42 20.16
C SER A 484 -5.82 -26.03 18.70
N LEU A 485 -6.06 -24.78 18.34
CA LEU A 485 -5.84 -24.28 16.98
C LEU A 485 -4.36 -23.99 16.69
N GLN A 486 -3.59 -23.60 17.70
CA GLN A 486 -2.12 -23.47 17.60
C GLN A 486 -1.45 -24.84 17.41
N SER A 487 -1.94 -25.88 18.09
CA SER A 487 -1.52 -27.28 17.90
C SER A 487 -1.85 -27.76 16.48
N MET A 488 -3.10 -27.60 16.05
CA MET A 488 -3.54 -27.94 14.69
C MET A 488 -2.74 -27.21 13.60
N ALA A 489 -2.49 -25.92 13.78
CA ALA A 489 -1.69 -25.12 12.85
C ALA A 489 -0.24 -25.61 12.76
N SER A 490 0.35 -25.98 13.89
CA SER A 490 1.71 -26.54 13.93
C SER A 490 1.77 -27.88 13.20
N ARG A 491 0.79 -28.76 13.42
CA ARG A 491 0.68 -30.05 12.71
C ARG A 491 0.53 -29.88 11.20
N ILE A 492 -0.31 -28.96 10.74
CA ILE A 492 -0.50 -28.67 9.31
C ILE A 492 0.78 -28.08 8.68
N ILE A 493 1.47 -27.17 9.37
CA ILE A 493 2.75 -26.61 8.89
C ILE A 493 3.82 -27.70 8.77
N LEU A 494 3.91 -28.61 9.74
CA LEU A 494 4.83 -29.75 9.71
C LEU A 494 4.49 -30.74 8.59
N ALA A 495 3.20 -31.07 8.42
CA ALA A 495 2.75 -31.92 7.31
C ALA A 495 3.13 -31.31 5.96
N VAL A 496 2.85 -30.02 5.73
CA VAL A 496 3.24 -29.34 4.47
C VAL A 496 4.76 -29.28 4.31
N LEU A 497 5.52 -29.12 5.39
CA LEU A 497 6.99 -29.14 5.34
C LEU A 497 7.56 -30.51 4.93
N LEU A 498 6.86 -31.61 5.24
CA LEU A 498 7.27 -32.97 4.88
C LEU A 498 6.76 -33.40 3.50
N GLU A 499 5.55 -32.98 3.11
CA GLU A 499 4.94 -33.29 1.81
C GLU A 499 5.53 -32.45 0.68
N LEU A 500 5.68 -31.13 0.86
CA LEU A 500 6.08 -30.22 -0.21
C LEU A 500 7.41 -30.60 -0.90
N PRO A 501 8.48 -31.06 -0.21
CA PRO A 501 9.71 -31.55 -0.85
C PRO A 501 9.54 -32.82 -1.69
N GLN A 502 8.47 -33.58 -1.49
CA GLN A 502 8.14 -34.80 -2.25
C GLN A 502 7.30 -34.48 -3.51
N MET A 503 6.69 -33.30 -3.57
CA MET A 503 5.90 -32.85 -4.71
C MET A 503 6.78 -32.38 -5.87
N ILE A 504 6.36 -32.69 -7.10
CA ILE A 504 7.00 -32.15 -8.30
C ILE A 504 6.62 -30.66 -8.41
N PRO A 505 7.55 -29.70 -8.54
CA PRO A 505 7.22 -28.27 -8.49
C PRO A 505 6.15 -27.81 -9.49
N SER A 506 6.01 -28.50 -10.64
CA SER A 506 5.01 -28.22 -11.67
C SER A 506 3.58 -28.62 -11.30
N THR A 507 3.35 -29.51 -10.32
CA THR A 507 1.98 -29.82 -9.85
C THR A 507 1.45 -28.77 -8.88
N LEU A 508 2.34 -28.01 -8.22
CA LEU A 508 1.93 -26.89 -7.37
C LEU A 508 1.52 -25.68 -8.23
N SER A 509 2.36 -25.25 -9.17
CA SER A 509 2.13 -24.04 -9.98
C SER A 509 2.96 -24.06 -11.26
N PRO A 510 2.50 -23.44 -12.37
CA PRO A 510 3.34 -23.27 -13.57
C PRO A 510 4.60 -22.42 -13.33
N HIS A 511 4.65 -21.64 -12.24
CA HIS A 511 5.79 -20.79 -11.91
C HIS A 511 6.65 -21.41 -10.81
N ILE A 512 7.79 -22.02 -11.19
CA ILE A 512 8.73 -22.70 -10.28
C ILE A 512 9.23 -21.83 -9.10
N GLN A 513 9.25 -20.51 -9.26
CA GLN A 513 9.60 -19.57 -8.18
C GLN A 513 8.60 -19.59 -7.01
N VAL A 514 7.33 -19.90 -7.26
CA VAL A 514 6.29 -20.03 -6.23
C VAL A 514 6.63 -21.17 -5.27
N TYR A 515 7.05 -22.31 -5.82
CA TYR A 515 7.44 -23.50 -5.04
C TYR A 515 8.57 -23.18 -4.05
N HIS A 516 9.67 -22.57 -4.52
CA HIS A 516 10.78 -22.19 -3.65
C HIS A 516 10.37 -21.14 -2.60
N THR A 517 9.54 -20.17 -2.99
CA THR A 517 9.05 -19.12 -2.07
C THR A 517 8.14 -19.71 -0.98
N LEU A 518 7.24 -20.62 -1.34
CA LEU A 518 6.36 -21.31 -0.40
C LEU A 518 7.16 -22.17 0.57
N LEU A 519 8.08 -22.98 0.05
CA LEU A 519 8.94 -23.85 0.84
C LEU A 519 9.77 -23.05 1.86
N ASN A 520 10.32 -21.90 1.46
CA ASN A 520 11.06 -21.03 2.38
C ASN A 520 10.15 -20.38 3.45
N LYS A 521 8.92 -19.96 3.10
CA LYS A 521 7.94 -19.45 4.08
C LYS A 521 7.52 -20.51 5.09
N ILE A 522 7.17 -21.72 4.64
CA ILE A 522 6.78 -22.85 5.50
C ILE A 522 7.92 -23.23 6.44
N ARG A 523 9.17 -23.29 5.94
CA ARG A 523 10.37 -23.49 6.77
C ARG A 523 10.55 -22.40 7.80
N GLN A 524 10.40 -21.13 7.42
CA GLN A 524 10.55 -20.02 8.36
C GLN A 524 9.46 -20.07 9.45
N ALA A 525 8.22 -20.44 9.11
CA ALA A 525 7.15 -20.64 10.07
C ALA A 525 7.44 -21.83 11.02
N ALA A 526 7.90 -22.97 10.48
CA ALA A 526 8.26 -24.15 11.27
C ALA A 526 9.44 -23.90 12.22
N ILE A 527 10.50 -23.21 11.75
CA ILE A 527 11.63 -22.79 12.60
C ILE A 527 11.18 -21.81 13.67
N GLN A 528 10.24 -20.90 13.37
CA GLN A 528 9.70 -19.99 14.38
C GLN A 528 8.89 -20.72 15.45
N LEU A 529 8.02 -21.65 15.06
CA LEU A 529 7.30 -22.54 15.99
C LEU A 529 8.28 -23.31 16.89
N GLY A 530 9.32 -23.90 16.30
CA GLY A 530 10.40 -24.57 17.04
C GLY A 530 11.31 -23.66 17.87
N SER A 531 11.13 -22.32 17.82
CA SER A 531 11.91 -21.33 18.58
C SER A 531 11.12 -20.62 19.69
N GLY A 532 9.79 -20.76 19.72
CA GLY A 532 8.92 -20.15 20.72
C GLY A 532 8.97 -20.87 22.08
N THR A 533 8.62 -20.20 23.17
CA THR A 533 8.77 -20.73 24.54
C THR A 533 7.69 -21.74 24.96
N THR A 534 7.02 -22.41 24.03
CA THR A 534 5.95 -23.38 24.30
C THR A 534 6.51 -24.80 24.45
N SER A 535 5.85 -25.67 25.21
CA SER A 535 6.27 -27.08 25.41
C SER A 535 6.29 -27.89 24.09
N ALA A 536 5.65 -27.39 23.05
CA ALA A 536 5.70 -27.87 21.66
C ALA A 536 7.11 -28.04 21.04
N MET A 537 8.13 -27.36 21.58
CA MET A 537 9.49 -27.39 21.01
C MET A 537 10.08 -28.80 20.96
N SER A 538 9.94 -29.61 22.00
CA SER A 538 10.78 -30.81 22.19
C SER A 538 10.54 -31.91 21.15
N GLU A 539 9.31 -32.07 20.69
CA GLU A 539 8.91 -33.18 19.82
C GLU A 539 8.98 -32.81 18.34
N SER A 540 8.64 -31.57 18.00
CA SER A 540 8.63 -31.10 16.61
C SER A 540 10.01 -30.67 16.10
N LEU A 541 10.92 -30.21 16.97
CA LEU A 541 12.22 -29.66 16.56
C LEU A 541 13.05 -30.63 15.72
N ASN A 542 13.06 -31.93 16.05
CA ASN A 542 13.83 -32.92 15.28
C ASN A 542 13.32 -33.05 13.82
N LEU A 543 12.00 -33.00 13.63
CA LEU A 543 11.38 -33.00 12.30
C LEU A 543 11.74 -31.73 11.52
N VAL A 544 11.68 -30.56 12.17
CA VAL A 544 12.05 -29.27 11.57
C VAL A 544 13.53 -29.24 11.17
N LEU A 545 14.43 -29.72 12.03
CA LEU A 545 15.87 -29.79 11.75
C LEU A 545 16.17 -30.76 10.60
N THR A 546 15.52 -31.92 10.57
CA THR A 546 15.70 -32.93 9.50
C THR A 546 15.20 -32.40 8.15
N ALA A 547 14.00 -31.81 8.11
CA ALA A 547 13.41 -31.25 6.89
C ALA A 547 14.05 -29.92 6.43
N ALA A 548 14.74 -29.22 7.31
CA ALA A 548 15.61 -28.10 6.93
C ALA A 548 16.92 -28.62 6.29
N SER A 549 17.56 -29.64 6.88
CA SER A 549 18.88 -30.14 6.48
C SER A 549 18.94 -30.79 5.10
N SER A 550 17.80 -31.20 4.54
CA SER A 550 17.72 -31.95 3.26
C SER A 550 17.88 -31.11 1.99
N THR A 551 17.99 -29.78 2.09
CA THR A 551 18.16 -28.86 0.94
C THR A 551 19.03 -27.67 1.31
N GLU A 552 19.53 -26.91 0.34
CA GLU A 552 20.31 -25.69 0.59
C GLU A 552 19.59 -24.70 1.53
N ILE A 553 20.02 -24.63 2.79
CA ILE A 553 19.43 -23.71 3.78
C ILE A 553 20.01 -22.31 3.58
N GLU A 554 19.14 -21.31 3.48
CA GLU A 554 19.56 -19.91 3.56
C GLU A 554 20.37 -19.65 4.85
N ARG A 555 21.54 -19.04 4.69
CA ARG A 555 22.55 -18.85 5.75
C ARG A 555 21.99 -18.18 7.04
N GLY A 556 20.93 -17.37 6.91
CA GLY A 556 20.22 -16.75 8.04
C GLY A 556 19.33 -17.68 8.87
N SER A 557 18.75 -18.72 8.26
CA SER A 557 17.95 -19.73 8.96
C SER A 557 18.82 -20.70 9.75
N LEU A 558 19.97 -21.10 9.19
CA LEU A 558 21.03 -21.81 9.91
C LEU A 558 21.47 -21.04 11.16
N SER A 559 21.67 -19.72 11.08
CA SER A 559 22.04 -18.92 12.25
C SER A 559 20.98 -18.91 13.36
N LYS A 560 19.69 -19.09 13.05
CA LYS A 560 18.64 -19.19 14.08
C LYS A 560 18.66 -20.56 14.75
N VAL A 561 18.86 -21.62 13.97
CA VAL A 561 19.06 -22.99 14.47
C VAL A 561 20.33 -23.09 15.34
N ASP A 562 21.44 -22.50 14.90
CA ASP A 562 22.69 -22.35 15.67
C ASP A 562 22.44 -21.73 17.05
N MET A 563 21.67 -20.64 17.12
CA MET A 563 21.31 -20.00 18.40
C MET A 563 20.40 -20.86 19.30
N LEU A 564 19.62 -21.80 18.76
CA LEU A 564 18.79 -22.73 19.54
C LEU A 564 19.62 -23.89 20.10
N ILE A 565 20.55 -24.45 19.31
CA ILE A 565 21.41 -25.58 19.69
C ILE A 565 22.59 -25.10 20.56
N HIS A 566 23.10 -23.90 20.30
CA HIS A 566 24.24 -23.28 20.97
C HIS A 566 23.85 -21.92 21.58
N PRO A 567 23.05 -21.90 22.66
CA PRO A 567 22.66 -20.66 23.33
C PRO A 567 23.89 -19.92 23.87
N ARG A 568 24.11 -18.69 23.35
CA ARG A 568 25.29 -17.86 23.67
C ARG A 568 25.21 -17.13 25.02
N LEU A 569 24.17 -17.41 25.78
CA LEU A 569 23.95 -16.94 27.15
C LEU A 569 23.63 -18.16 28.02
N PRO A 570 24.03 -18.19 29.30
CA PRO A 570 23.67 -19.28 30.20
C PRO A 570 22.14 -19.41 30.24
N PRO A 571 21.58 -20.63 30.07
CA PRO A 571 20.15 -20.83 30.01
C PRO A 571 19.53 -20.41 31.35
N LEU A 572 18.57 -19.48 31.31
CA LEU A 572 17.77 -19.13 32.47
C LEU A 572 17.03 -20.38 32.94
N GLN A 573 17.20 -20.75 34.21
CA GLN A 573 16.47 -21.83 34.85
C GLN A 573 14.97 -21.46 34.92
N ARG A 574 14.25 -21.77 33.85
CA ARG A 574 12.79 -21.73 33.80
C ARG A 574 12.26 -23.08 34.27
N THR A 575 11.15 -23.05 35.01
CA THR A 575 10.34 -24.24 35.21
C THR A 575 9.97 -24.80 33.84
N LEU A 576 10.11 -26.12 33.67
CA LEU A 576 9.69 -26.80 32.44
C LEU A 576 8.22 -26.45 32.17
N PRO A 577 7.87 -25.92 30.99
CA PRO A 577 6.48 -25.68 30.63
C PRO A 577 5.73 -27.02 30.69
N LYS A 578 4.44 -26.98 31.10
CA LYS A 578 3.63 -28.20 31.23
C LYS A 578 3.66 -28.98 29.91
N ILE A 579 4.21 -30.19 29.96
CA ILE A 579 4.21 -31.16 28.88
C ILE A 579 2.74 -31.57 28.63
N GLY A 580 2.29 -31.55 27.37
CA GLY A 580 0.90 -31.90 27.01
C GLY A 580 0.02 -30.76 26.48
N SER A 581 0.56 -29.76 25.77
CA SER A 581 -0.25 -28.74 25.08
C SER A 581 -0.18 -28.81 23.55
N LEU A 582 0.43 -29.85 22.99
CA LEU A 582 0.46 -30.11 21.55
C LEU A 582 0.43 -31.61 21.36
N THR A 583 -0.59 -32.09 20.66
CA THR A 583 -0.91 -33.51 20.49
C THR A 583 -0.47 -33.91 19.09
N LEU A 584 0.71 -34.52 18.95
CA LEU A 584 1.20 -34.91 17.62
C LEU A 584 0.42 -36.11 17.06
N PHE A 585 -0.11 -36.96 17.93
CA PHE A 585 -0.87 -38.16 17.58
C PHE A 585 -2.39 -37.96 17.76
N ARG A 586 -3.19 -38.56 16.88
CA ARG A 586 -4.66 -38.51 16.95
C ARG A 586 -5.22 -39.07 18.26
N SER A 587 -4.54 -40.08 18.84
CA SER A 587 -4.87 -40.71 20.12
C SER A 587 -4.74 -39.78 21.32
N GLU A 588 -4.06 -38.64 21.17
CA GLU A 588 -3.81 -37.66 22.22
C GLU A 588 -4.71 -36.41 22.06
N GLU A 589 -5.43 -36.28 20.93
CA GLU A 589 -6.26 -35.11 20.62
C GLU A 589 -7.28 -34.83 21.75
N SER A 590 -7.26 -33.60 22.25
CA SER A 590 -8.30 -33.10 23.15
C SER A 590 -9.64 -32.96 22.41
N ALA A 591 -10.76 -33.01 23.12
CA ALA A 591 -12.10 -32.86 22.53
C ALA A 591 -12.26 -31.56 21.71
N GLU A 592 -11.61 -30.46 22.15
CA GLU A 592 -11.57 -29.19 21.40
C GLU A 592 -10.78 -29.29 20.09
N GLU A 593 -9.69 -30.08 20.05
CA GLU A 593 -8.94 -30.33 18.83
C GLU A 593 -9.69 -31.23 17.85
N VAL A 594 -10.43 -32.23 18.35
CA VAL A 594 -11.31 -33.06 17.53
C VAL A 594 -12.40 -32.20 16.89
N GLU A 595 -13.03 -31.30 17.65
CA GLU A 595 -14.06 -30.38 17.10
C GLU A 595 -13.47 -29.42 16.06
N GLU A 596 -12.32 -28.78 16.33
CA GLU A 596 -11.69 -27.89 15.34
C GLU A 596 -11.20 -28.66 14.10
N ARG A 597 -10.78 -29.94 14.24
CA ARG A 597 -10.46 -30.82 13.11
C ARG A 597 -11.69 -31.11 12.24
N GLN A 598 -12.83 -31.41 12.85
CA GLN A 598 -14.11 -31.57 12.16
C GLN A 598 -14.55 -30.27 11.45
N ARG A 599 -14.44 -29.11 12.12
CA ARG A 599 -14.75 -27.78 11.56
C ARG A 599 -13.86 -27.42 10.36
N LEU A 600 -12.64 -27.94 10.29
CA LEU A 600 -11.74 -27.79 9.13
C LEU A 600 -12.00 -28.81 8.00
N GLY A 601 -12.95 -29.73 8.17
CA GLY A 601 -13.27 -30.77 7.18
C GLY A 601 -12.22 -31.89 7.11
N LEU A 602 -11.41 -32.07 8.15
CA LEU A 602 -10.36 -33.08 8.25
C LEU A 602 -10.86 -34.36 8.94
N GLU A 603 -12.04 -34.84 8.54
CA GLU A 603 -12.56 -36.12 8.98
C GLU A 603 -11.85 -37.27 8.25
N ALA A 604 -11.42 -38.27 9.01
CA ALA A 604 -11.05 -39.56 8.47
C ALA A 604 -12.27 -40.48 8.57
N SER A 605 -12.55 -41.23 7.50
CA SER A 605 -13.50 -42.35 7.51
C SER A 605 -13.19 -43.26 8.71
N GLN A 606 -14.23 -43.64 9.46
CA GLN A 606 -14.16 -44.29 10.77
C GLN A 606 -13.05 -45.37 10.88
N GLU A 607 -12.10 -45.19 11.79
CA GLU A 607 -11.38 -46.34 12.34
C GLU A 607 -12.34 -47.13 13.25
N PRO A 608 -12.38 -48.47 13.15
CA PRO A 608 -13.26 -49.27 13.98
C PRO A 608 -12.81 -49.21 15.44
N THR A 609 -13.67 -48.69 16.31
CA THR A 609 -13.41 -48.67 17.76
C THR A 609 -13.31 -50.11 18.26
N ILE A 610 -12.11 -50.56 18.59
CA ILE A 610 -11.90 -51.82 19.31
C ILE A 610 -12.26 -51.58 20.78
N THR A 611 -13.55 -51.66 21.09
CA THR A 611 -14.06 -51.82 22.45
C THR A 611 -14.57 -53.24 22.59
N ASP A 612 -13.65 -54.17 22.88
CA ASP A 612 -14.00 -55.54 23.24
C ASP A 612 -13.15 -55.92 24.46
N ASP A 613 -13.69 -55.61 25.64
CA ASP A 613 -13.15 -56.10 26.92
C ASP A 613 -14.32 -56.52 27.83
N VAL A 614 -14.78 -57.74 27.54
CA VAL A 614 -15.33 -58.75 28.47
C VAL A 614 -16.27 -58.25 29.58
N ILE A 615 -17.57 -58.33 29.32
CA ILE A 615 -18.58 -58.47 30.37
C ILE A 615 -18.55 -59.91 30.90
N MET A 616 -18.41 -60.09 32.21
CA MET A 616 -18.64 -61.35 32.92
C MET A 616 -19.59 -61.08 34.09
N GLU A 617 -20.87 -61.42 33.91
CA GLU A 617 -21.80 -61.64 35.03
C GLU A 617 -21.69 -63.10 35.48
N ASP A 618 -21.54 -63.36 36.79
CA ASP A 618 -22.51 -64.23 37.49
C ASP A 618 -22.40 -64.16 39.04
N THR A 619 -23.42 -63.56 39.65
CA THR A 619 -24.28 -64.14 40.69
C THR A 619 -23.66 -64.91 41.91
N SER A 620 -23.66 -64.30 43.12
CA SER A 620 -24.59 -64.67 44.23
C SER A 620 -24.23 -64.18 45.67
N ASN A 621 -25.29 -63.83 46.42
CA ASN A 621 -25.55 -64.07 47.86
C ASN A 621 -24.91 -63.27 49.04
N THR A 622 -25.74 -62.36 49.58
CA THR A 622 -26.21 -62.22 51.00
C THR A 622 -25.24 -62.07 52.20
N HIS A 623 -25.35 -60.95 52.94
CA HIS A 623 -26.03 -60.81 54.27
C HIS A 623 -25.44 -59.71 55.21
N ILE A 624 -26.33 -58.79 55.64
CA ILE A 624 -26.54 -58.31 57.04
C ILE A 624 -25.64 -57.22 57.69
N SER A 625 -26.36 -56.31 58.37
CA SER A 625 -26.02 -55.42 59.51
C SER A 625 -25.37 -54.03 59.29
N ALA A 626 -26.20 -53.03 59.62
CA ALA A 626 -25.86 -51.68 60.11
C ALA A 626 -25.45 -51.76 61.62
N PRO A 627 -25.34 -50.68 62.46
CA PRO A 627 -25.77 -49.28 62.26
C PRO A 627 -24.92 -48.12 62.88
N THR A 628 -25.40 -46.87 62.67
CA THR A 628 -25.15 -45.64 63.48
C THR A 628 -23.72 -45.04 63.44
N SER A 629 -23.51 -43.72 63.65
CA SER A 629 -24.35 -42.69 64.30
C SER A 629 -24.28 -41.27 63.70
N LEU A 630 -25.36 -40.51 63.92
CA LEU A 630 -25.49 -39.05 63.73
C LEU A 630 -24.77 -38.26 64.83
N ILE A 631 -24.29 -37.04 64.52
CA ILE A 631 -24.25 -35.89 65.46
C ILE A 631 -24.63 -34.61 64.68
N GLU A 632 -25.47 -33.78 65.29
CA GLU A 632 -25.95 -32.49 64.76
C GLU A 632 -25.18 -31.27 65.33
N LYS A 633 -25.17 -30.18 64.54
CA LYS A 633 -25.34 -28.72 64.88
C LYS A 633 -25.14 -28.22 66.33
N PRO A 634 -24.65 -26.97 66.55
CA PRO A 634 -25.42 -25.78 66.15
C PRO A 634 -24.66 -24.47 65.78
N THR A 635 -25.46 -23.48 65.37
CA THR A 635 -25.16 -22.04 65.15
C THR A 635 -25.26 -21.21 66.44
N ASP A 636 -24.48 -20.12 66.58
CA ASP A 636 -25.01 -18.78 66.90
C ASP A 636 -24.00 -17.62 66.66
N ASN A 637 -24.49 -16.38 66.83
CA ASN A 637 -23.88 -15.07 66.61
C ASN A 637 -22.96 -14.58 67.77
N GLY A 638 -22.15 -13.53 67.53
CA GLY A 638 -21.57 -12.72 68.61
C GLY A 638 -20.42 -11.78 68.16
N ALA A 639 -20.40 -10.54 68.64
CA ALA A 639 -19.47 -9.49 68.19
C ALA A 639 -18.28 -9.19 69.13
N SER A 640 -17.28 -8.48 68.59
CA SER A 640 -16.30 -7.61 69.29
C SER A 640 -15.18 -8.26 70.13
N HIS A 641 -13.91 -8.15 69.67
CA HIS A 641 -12.90 -7.19 70.18
C HIS A 641 -11.48 -7.41 69.59
N LEU A 642 -10.71 -6.32 69.51
CA LEU A 642 -9.28 -6.19 69.15
C LEU A 642 -8.34 -6.78 70.25
N PRO A 643 -6.99 -6.93 70.10
CA PRO A 643 -6.10 -6.13 69.23
C PRO A 643 -4.84 -6.78 68.58
N SER A 644 -4.10 -5.92 67.85
CA SER A 644 -2.62 -5.85 67.74
C SER A 644 -1.83 -6.52 66.59
N SER A 645 -1.43 -5.64 65.66
CA SER A 645 -0.02 -5.35 65.30
C SER A 645 0.78 -6.29 64.36
N LEU A 646 1.03 -5.84 63.12
CA LEU A 646 2.30 -5.19 62.73
C LEU A 646 2.35 -4.86 61.22
N MET A 647 2.48 -3.57 60.86
CA MET A 647 3.00 -3.12 59.56
C MET A 647 3.83 -1.84 59.76
N PRO A 648 4.99 -1.69 59.12
CA PRO A 648 5.67 -0.39 58.95
C PRO A 648 5.20 0.33 57.68
N GLN A 649 4.98 1.64 57.80
CA GLN A 649 4.63 2.55 56.70
C GLN A 649 5.87 3.04 55.93
N ALA A 650 5.66 3.55 54.71
CA ALA A 650 6.52 4.58 54.11
C ALA A 650 5.66 5.78 53.69
N ARG A 651 6.26 6.99 53.77
CA ARG A 651 5.58 8.29 53.90
C ARG A 651 5.41 9.07 52.58
N SER A 652 4.27 9.74 52.43
CA SER A 652 4.18 11.08 51.80
C SER A 652 4.56 12.15 52.87
N THR A 653 4.75 13.46 52.63
CA THR A 653 4.47 14.41 51.53
C THR A 653 5.57 15.51 51.61
N ILE A 654 5.64 16.56 50.79
CA ILE A 654 5.11 17.92 51.07
C ILE A 654 5.48 18.87 49.90
N ARG A 655 4.65 19.90 49.70
CA ARG A 655 4.75 21.03 48.75
C ARG A 655 4.96 22.35 49.52
N ALA A 656 5.71 23.32 48.98
CA ALA A 656 5.64 24.74 49.39
C ALA A 656 6.25 25.68 48.31
N GLU A 657 5.99 26.99 48.42
CA GLU A 657 6.07 27.99 47.34
C GLU A 657 7.07 29.16 47.59
N GLN A 658 7.56 29.74 46.49
CA GLN A 658 7.86 31.18 46.22
C GLN A 658 8.90 32.04 47.00
N HIS A 659 9.51 32.97 46.22
CA HIS A 659 9.70 34.43 46.44
C HIS A 659 11.13 35.08 46.51
N ILE A 660 11.37 36.02 45.56
CA ILE A 660 12.22 37.27 45.54
C ILE A 660 13.76 37.25 45.23
N SER A 661 14.09 38.18 44.30
CA SER A 661 15.31 38.79 43.69
C SER A 661 16.40 39.37 44.65
N PRO A 662 17.46 40.16 44.26
CA PRO A 662 17.83 40.78 42.95
C PRO A 662 19.35 40.90 42.55
N GLY A 663 19.64 41.51 41.37
CA GLY A 663 20.95 42.09 40.95
C GLY A 663 21.93 41.14 40.22
N THR A 664 22.75 41.52 39.22
CA THR A 664 23.26 42.84 38.77
C THR A 664 23.71 42.79 37.28
N ALA A 665 23.79 43.94 36.59
CA ALA A 665 24.28 44.12 35.19
C ALA A 665 25.84 44.28 35.14
N PRO A 666 26.57 44.74 34.06
CA PRO A 666 26.13 45.44 32.83
C PRO A 666 26.90 45.20 31.48
N SER A 667 26.41 45.87 30.41
CA SER A 667 27.15 46.36 29.20
C SER A 667 27.62 45.30 28.17
N SER A 668 27.86 45.54 26.85
CA SER A 668 27.81 46.71 25.92
C SER A 668 27.88 46.21 24.45
N SER A 669 27.66 46.96 23.34
CA SER A 669 26.85 48.17 23.02
C SER A 669 26.86 48.45 21.48
N MET A 670 26.05 49.42 21.00
CA MET A 670 26.12 50.16 19.71
C MET A 670 25.78 49.49 18.35
N SER A 671 25.35 50.19 17.27
CA SER A 671 24.39 51.31 17.04
C SER A 671 24.37 51.73 15.54
N LYS A 672 23.40 52.59 15.11
CA LYS A 672 23.44 53.56 13.97
C LYS A 672 23.32 53.01 12.52
N SER A 673 22.80 53.73 11.51
CA SER A 673 22.09 55.04 11.42
C SER A 673 21.23 55.15 10.13
N ALA A 674 20.42 56.21 10.00
CA ALA A 674 19.49 56.53 8.91
C ALA A 674 20.11 57.25 7.68
N ASN A 675 19.41 57.25 6.52
CA ASN A 675 18.79 58.46 5.91
C ASN A 675 18.20 58.20 4.49
N ALA A 676 17.26 59.07 4.09
CA ALA A 676 16.67 59.21 2.74
C ALA A 676 17.28 60.46 2.03
N PRO A 677 16.70 61.09 0.96
CA PRO A 677 15.70 60.69 -0.04
C PRO A 677 16.13 61.01 -1.50
N THR A 678 15.30 60.73 -2.52
CA THR A 678 15.30 61.51 -3.78
C THR A 678 13.94 61.43 -4.50
N LEU A 679 13.50 62.54 -5.12
CA LEU A 679 12.16 62.70 -5.71
C LEU A 679 12.22 63.67 -6.91
N HIS A 680 11.91 63.20 -8.14
CA HIS A 680 11.71 63.95 -9.40
C HIS A 680 11.28 62.94 -10.51
N THR A 681 10.53 63.22 -11.59
CA THR A 681 9.66 64.34 -12.02
C THR A 681 8.83 63.92 -13.26
N ARG A 682 7.59 64.45 -13.40
CA ARG A 682 6.72 64.58 -14.61
C ARG A 682 6.24 63.37 -15.46
N THR A 683 4.91 63.20 -15.47
CA THR A 683 3.97 63.58 -16.55
C THR A 683 4.32 63.31 -18.03
N SER A 684 3.51 62.50 -18.73
CA SER A 684 2.60 62.95 -19.82
C SER A 684 1.73 61.82 -20.41
N GLN A 685 0.64 62.21 -21.08
CA GLN A 685 -0.50 61.36 -21.51
C GLN A 685 -0.43 60.90 -22.99
N ALA A 686 -1.44 60.10 -23.37
CA ALA A 686 -2.04 60.01 -24.73
C ALA A 686 -1.27 59.16 -25.78
N THR A 687 -1.89 58.44 -26.73
CA THR A 687 -3.32 58.25 -27.07
C THR A 687 -3.52 57.00 -27.96
N GLY A 688 -4.77 56.54 -28.10
CA GLY A 688 -5.24 55.70 -29.21
C GLY A 688 -5.45 54.21 -28.88
N SER A 689 -6.47 53.48 -29.31
CA SER A 689 -7.80 53.71 -29.90
C SER A 689 -8.16 52.43 -30.67
N THR A 690 -9.18 51.68 -30.24
CA THR A 690 -9.97 50.76 -31.09
C THR A 690 -11.21 50.41 -30.29
N HIS A 691 -12.34 51.00 -30.61
CA HIS A 691 -13.35 50.51 -31.57
C HIS A 691 -14.32 49.48 -30.98
N THR A 692 -15.57 49.91 -30.96
CA THR A 692 -16.75 49.22 -30.46
C THR A 692 -17.33 48.25 -31.49
N SER A 693 -17.91 47.16 -31.00
CA SER A 693 -19.01 46.48 -31.70
C SER A 693 -20.05 46.04 -30.67
N LYS A 694 -21.31 46.41 -30.91
CA LYS A 694 -22.45 46.21 -29.99
C LYS A 694 -23.12 44.86 -30.28
N ILE A 695 -23.54 44.14 -29.24
CA ILE A 695 -24.77 43.33 -29.28
C ILE A 695 -25.54 43.61 -27.98
N ALA A 696 -26.86 43.80 -28.11
CA ALA A 696 -27.80 44.06 -27.02
C ALA A 696 -28.16 42.73 -26.32
N ALA A 697 -28.06 42.64 -25.00
CA ALA A 697 -29.07 43.06 -24.01
C ALA A 697 -30.24 42.06 -23.87
N SER A 698 -30.24 41.35 -22.74
CA SER A 698 -31.43 40.78 -22.12
C SER A 698 -31.30 40.96 -20.61
N GLU A 699 -32.30 41.62 -20.04
CA GLU A 699 -32.66 41.73 -18.62
C GLU A 699 -32.64 40.36 -17.90
N SER A 700 -32.59 40.24 -16.57
CA SER A 700 -32.31 41.12 -15.42
C SER A 700 -32.31 40.22 -14.17
N LEU A 701 -31.69 40.67 -13.06
CA LEU A 701 -32.10 40.49 -11.65
C LEU A 701 -30.88 40.67 -10.74
N ASP A 702 -30.72 41.89 -10.24
CA ASP A 702 -29.79 42.20 -9.15
C ASP A 702 -30.35 41.69 -7.81
N VAL A 703 -29.47 41.12 -6.99
CA VAL A 703 -29.72 40.88 -5.56
C VAL A 703 -28.49 41.38 -4.81
N ASP A 704 -28.51 42.66 -4.45
CA ASP A 704 -27.51 43.26 -3.55
C ASP A 704 -27.75 42.76 -2.12
N GLU A 705 -26.86 41.90 -1.61
CA GLU A 705 -26.79 41.62 -0.17
C GLU A 705 -26.01 42.73 0.55
N GLU A 706 -26.75 43.56 1.28
CA GLU A 706 -26.24 44.66 2.11
C GLU A 706 -25.33 44.12 3.24
N MET A 707 -24.06 44.50 3.25
CA MET A 707 -23.16 44.12 4.35
C MET A 707 -23.51 44.87 5.65
N PRO A 708 -23.56 44.21 6.81
CA PRO A 708 -23.82 44.87 8.09
C PRO A 708 -22.65 45.79 8.49
N SER A 709 -22.98 47.00 8.90
CA SER A 709 -22.03 47.98 9.42
C SER A 709 -21.52 47.58 10.81
N ILE A 710 -20.20 47.47 10.93
CA ILE A 710 -19.53 47.20 12.22
C ILE A 710 -19.51 48.50 13.03
N ASN A 711 -20.24 48.52 14.15
CA ASN A 711 -20.21 49.62 15.11
C ASN A 711 -18.93 49.51 15.96
N LEU A 712 -18.19 50.61 16.12
CA LEU A 712 -16.85 50.65 16.73
C LEU A 712 -16.77 51.48 18.02
N ASP A 713 -17.88 52.04 18.50
CA ASP A 713 -17.93 52.82 19.73
C ASP A 713 -18.33 51.96 20.94
N SER A 714 -17.39 51.14 21.45
CA SER A 714 -17.46 50.57 22.81
C SER A 714 -16.12 49.99 23.26
N ASP A 715 -15.22 50.85 23.73
CA ASP A 715 -14.41 50.57 24.94
C ASP A 715 -13.84 51.90 25.46
N SER A 716 -14.44 52.39 26.55
CA SER A 716 -13.99 53.57 27.29
C SER A 716 -13.48 53.15 28.65
N ASP A 717 -12.33 53.68 29.05
CA ASP A 717 -11.58 53.32 30.26
C ASP A 717 -12.39 53.39 31.57
N SER A 718 -12.03 52.56 32.55
CA SER A 718 -12.30 52.77 33.98
C SER A 718 -11.27 52.00 34.83
N ASP A 719 -10.48 52.75 35.61
CA ASP A 719 -9.65 52.40 36.78
C ASP A 719 -8.67 51.18 36.73
#